data_AF-A0A9X0C350-F1
#
_entry.id   AF-A0A9X0C350-F1
#
_cell.length_a   1.000
_cell.length_b   1.000
_cell.length_c   1.000
_cell.angle_alpha   90.00
_cell.angle_beta   90.00
_cell.angle_gamma   90.00
#
_symmetry.space_group_name_H-M   'P 1'
#
loop_
_entity.id
_entity.type
_entity.pdbx_description
1 polymer ?
#
loop_
_entity_poly.entity_id
_entity_poly.type
_entity_poly.pdbx_seq_one_letter_code
_entity_poly.pdbx_strand_id
1 'polypeptide(L)'
;MFESTSDYPSNSFQEILLALLNVSAFTERKATPEELTEELKSPIAPQNSQQAGRMHHNNRRVSLIVGKSRMQDEELKFVLDKGNEIARANLERLSSLDKENLEAWQLFSESLTAASANQSIDTSLRLQACNNLNSLIFLTMKPARLGDDETWNRIQTRNLQTLKEHIARLYVSDEVHAKSVPVTVIEIHEQSLDTLHAILEQYAETLTDGWSLVFDLISGVFGVTSEAESVTQGSSSERRHPAHPGGPRLVRAAYKSLHLIASDFVSLLPAPCLLALVQSLNDFASQTQDFNISLTTTTFFWNVSDFLRGRMDKFSVGAYVDASVREDDLEALSCSEDLSVSSHCLWLLLLLRIVDIASDSRSEIRNSAVHTLLRIFDAYGQQLSSKAWRLCLNRVLFSMVGNLSDVLEKVRKKQGPENELKPWIETTVLVIKGVSSLVANFLNVIVSDEDFLQSWKRLFDFLQKLVDMRLLELSEATFASVSSILTQCNSSGELSKEACHCVWTLWANGHPMREENPVDQNRSNQDAALAYMQTLQQLYHLHKSHLDAEHIDTILEHLRLLVWNSIYPPYSPDTERCSAVQALVIGCLRTLCMEKENSQAAILSCLADLSDSPLSKWNPSSDSRKPGFVAFSKTLIDLISWYIAEFGIKQDILSNDALALILERFGALILQKYIWKGKDRDPYMWQKASTATLKVLEVAVPYVEKQYDSAKRADIARFWRCVVNIAHGMVSAHGYQTQQLPHSRIAADEEFDIAAFTRLKCLILPSLGAAIVPDTVRQSFALALFHSSFIYAPQRLDMPLTSIEQDPLRDFYTIRPGRTFDPPPTLRPQMAYVLIDSLFELAATSGSDTPTFSQRTLMACSTAPYLLLRCAISLKSFIADQPLRGLMPQPTPARKELLHLLDSLEHLHSEPSAIPDSTCIKTFSSKEESASGRHYRKHLEWMFPLVVKAVRVAGKERDDGRVLQALSVVLQELGHFE
;
A
#
# COMPACT_ATOMS: atom_id res chain seq x y z
N MET A 1 -71.40 -31.09 22.02
CA MET A 1 -72.11 -32.20 21.33
C MET A 1 -71.15 -33.31 20.96
N PHE A 2 -69.96 -33.02 20.45
CA PHE A 2 -68.99 -34.04 20.03
C PHE A 2 -68.03 -34.55 21.13
N GLU A 3 -68.11 -34.07 22.37
CA GLU A 3 -67.27 -34.56 23.48
C GLU A 3 -67.46 -36.06 23.75
N SER A 4 -68.67 -36.61 23.52
CA SER A 4 -68.96 -38.04 23.69
C SER A 4 -68.37 -38.94 22.62
N THR A 5 -67.72 -38.38 21.58
CA THR A 5 -67.12 -39.17 20.50
C THR A 5 -65.82 -39.86 20.95
N SER A 6 -65.21 -39.40 22.05
CA SER A 6 -64.06 -40.06 22.69
C SER A 6 -64.36 -41.51 23.06
N ASP A 7 -65.61 -41.80 23.43
CA ASP A 7 -66.06 -43.07 23.99
C ASP A 7 -66.56 -44.05 22.91
N TYR A 8 -66.56 -43.67 21.63
CA TYR A 8 -67.08 -44.51 20.54
C TYR A 8 -66.07 -45.59 20.10
N PRO A 9 -66.50 -46.75 19.60
CA PRO A 9 -65.59 -47.70 18.93
C PRO A 9 -64.89 -47.07 17.71
N SER A 10 -63.68 -47.54 17.36
CA SER A 10 -62.88 -46.98 16.25
C SER A 10 -63.61 -46.96 14.91
N ASN A 11 -64.31 -48.04 14.56
CA ASN A 11 -65.11 -48.12 13.33
C ASN A 11 -66.26 -47.09 13.30
N SER A 12 -66.99 -46.92 14.40
CA SER A 12 -68.10 -45.94 14.47
C SER A 12 -67.61 -44.50 14.40
N PHE A 13 -66.41 -44.23 14.92
CA PHE A 13 -65.76 -42.93 14.78
C PHE A 13 -65.33 -42.65 13.33
N GLN A 14 -64.78 -43.64 12.64
CA GLN A 14 -64.38 -43.53 11.23
C GLN A 14 -65.59 -43.26 10.33
N GLU A 15 -66.73 -43.92 10.58
CA GLU A 15 -67.99 -43.66 9.85
C GLU A 15 -68.51 -42.25 10.08
N ILE A 16 -68.46 -41.73 11.32
CA ILE A 16 -68.86 -40.34 11.63
C ILE A 16 -67.92 -39.35 10.96
N LEU A 17 -66.62 -39.63 10.96
CA LEU A 17 -65.61 -38.80 10.31
C LEU A 17 -65.82 -38.76 8.79
N LEU A 18 -66.05 -39.91 8.15
CA LEU A 18 -66.38 -40.01 6.73
C LEU A 18 -67.70 -39.29 6.40
N ALA A 19 -68.73 -39.47 7.23
CA ALA A 19 -70.01 -38.78 7.05
C ALA A 19 -69.84 -37.26 7.12
N LEU A 20 -68.99 -36.74 8.03
CA LEU A 20 -68.68 -35.32 8.12
C LEU A 20 -67.87 -34.83 6.91
N LEU A 21 -66.83 -35.56 6.51
CA LEU A 21 -65.98 -35.20 5.36
C LEU A 21 -66.74 -35.23 4.03
N ASN A 22 -67.77 -36.07 3.90
CA ASN A 22 -68.62 -36.13 2.70
C ASN A 22 -69.69 -35.02 2.62
N VAL A 23 -69.84 -34.18 3.67
CA VAL A 23 -70.75 -33.01 3.62
C VAL A 23 -70.25 -31.95 2.63
N SER A 24 -68.94 -31.87 2.37
CA SER A 24 -68.38 -30.95 1.39
C SER A 24 -67.75 -31.71 0.22
N ALA A 25 -68.10 -31.28 -1.01
CA ALA A 25 -67.54 -31.82 -2.25
C ALA A 25 -66.01 -31.61 -2.38
N PHE A 26 -65.42 -30.74 -1.55
CA PHE A 26 -63.97 -30.46 -1.53
C PHE A 26 -63.17 -31.40 -0.64
N THR A 27 -63.83 -32.11 0.28
CA THR A 27 -63.23 -33.09 1.20
C THR A 27 -63.66 -34.53 0.90
N GLU A 28 -64.58 -34.72 -0.05
CA GLU A 28 -65.10 -36.02 -0.50
C GLU A 28 -64.00 -36.85 -1.19
N ARG A 29 -63.78 -38.08 -0.70
CA ARG A 29 -62.87 -39.03 -1.34
C ARG A 29 -63.61 -39.64 -2.54
N LYS A 30 -63.11 -39.46 -3.77
CA LYS A 30 -63.54 -40.28 -4.90
C LYS A 30 -63.18 -41.73 -4.58
N ALA A 31 -64.16 -42.53 -4.17
CA ALA A 31 -63.97 -43.96 -4.00
C ALA A 31 -63.45 -44.56 -5.31
N THR A 32 -62.38 -45.34 -5.21
CA THR A 32 -61.94 -46.25 -6.28
C THR A 32 -63.11 -47.18 -6.63
N PRO A 33 -63.45 -47.35 -7.92
CA PRO A 33 -64.64 -48.08 -8.32
C PRO A 33 -64.37 -49.59 -8.30
N GLU A 34 -64.32 -50.19 -7.13
CA GLU A 34 -64.40 -51.64 -6.99
C GLU A 34 -65.10 -51.94 -5.67
N GLU A 35 -66.16 -52.75 -5.75
CA GLU A 35 -67.06 -53.17 -4.68
C GLU A 35 -68.15 -52.15 -4.30
N LEU A 36 -69.26 -52.20 -5.05
CA LEU A 36 -70.62 -52.42 -4.53
C LEU A 36 -71.61 -52.41 -5.70
N THR A 37 -71.72 -53.55 -6.41
CA THR A 37 -72.94 -53.91 -7.13
C THR A 37 -73.87 -54.61 -6.14
N GLU A 38 -74.96 -53.96 -5.74
CA GLU A 38 -76.31 -54.52 -5.81
C GLU A 38 -77.36 -53.42 -5.54
N GLU A 39 -78.26 -53.25 -6.50
CA GLU A 39 -79.38 -52.31 -6.47
C GLU A 39 -80.47 -52.75 -5.47
N LEU A 40 -81.21 -51.82 -4.85
CA LEU A 40 -82.69 -51.87 -4.85
C LEU A 40 -83.38 -50.56 -4.34
N LYS A 41 -84.00 -49.86 -5.30
CA LYS A 41 -85.33 -49.20 -5.33
C LYS A 41 -85.79 -48.19 -4.25
N SER A 42 -86.09 -46.98 -4.73
CA SER A 42 -86.99 -45.99 -4.12
C SER A 42 -88.49 -46.26 -4.41
N PRO A 43 -89.43 -45.76 -3.58
CA PRO A 43 -90.82 -45.57 -3.98
C PRO A 43 -91.21 -44.09 -4.16
N ILE A 44 -92.18 -43.93 -5.06
CA ILE A 44 -92.71 -42.73 -5.73
C ILE A 44 -93.65 -41.90 -4.84
N ALA A 45 -93.66 -40.57 -5.00
CA ALA A 45 -94.75 -39.69 -4.57
C ALA A 45 -95.58 -39.21 -5.79
N PRO A 46 -96.92 -39.07 -5.69
CA PRO A 46 -97.77 -38.77 -6.84
C PRO A 46 -97.91 -37.28 -7.15
N GLN A 47 -98.19 -37.03 -8.43
CA GLN A 47 -98.49 -35.75 -9.05
C GLN A 47 -99.80 -35.14 -8.55
N ASN A 48 -99.88 -33.80 -8.56
CA ASN A 48 -101.13 -33.13 -8.90
C ASN A 48 -100.85 -31.95 -9.84
N SER A 49 -101.48 -32.03 -11.00
CA SER A 49 -101.57 -31.04 -12.07
C SER A 49 -102.51 -29.90 -11.71
N GLN A 50 -102.20 -28.66 -12.10
CA GLN A 50 -103.08 -27.90 -13.01
C GLN A 50 -102.40 -26.63 -13.57
N GLN A 51 -102.44 -26.58 -14.90
CA GLN A 51 -102.45 -25.46 -15.86
C GLN A 51 -103.03 -24.14 -15.32
N ALA A 52 -102.81 -22.94 -15.88
CA ALA A 52 -101.97 -22.36 -16.93
C ALA A 52 -102.29 -20.85 -16.95
N GLY A 53 -101.36 -19.98 -17.37
CA GLY A 53 -101.71 -18.60 -17.74
C GLY A 53 -100.58 -17.56 -17.67
N ARG A 54 -99.90 -17.36 -18.82
CA ARG A 54 -99.28 -16.14 -19.39
C ARG A 54 -99.33 -14.87 -18.49
N MET A 55 -98.28 -14.05 -18.31
CA MET A 55 -97.46 -13.37 -19.33
C MET A 55 -96.36 -12.49 -18.67
N HIS A 56 -95.27 -12.29 -19.41
CA HIS A 56 -94.24 -11.23 -19.36
C HIS A 56 -93.27 -11.05 -18.17
N HIS A 57 -92.06 -11.56 -18.42
CA HIS A 57 -90.73 -11.01 -18.13
C HIS A 57 -90.63 -9.56 -17.64
N ASN A 58 -89.86 -9.38 -16.56
CA ASN A 58 -88.74 -8.44 -16.59
C ASN A 58 -87.56 -8.96 -15.73
N ASN A 59 -86.35 -8.72 -16.24
CA ASN A 59 -85.09 -9.36 -15.88
C ASN A 59 -84.63 -9.20 -14.42
N ARG A 60 -84.31 -10.32 -13.77
CA ARG A 60 -83.14 -10.46 -12.87
C ARG A 60 -82.72 -11.92 -12.77
N ARG A 61 -81.98 -12.41 -13.77
CA ARG A 61 -81.17 -13.63 -13.62
C ARG A 61 -79.94 -13.26 -12.78
N VAL A 62 -80.09 -13.28 -11.45
CA VAL A 62 -78.95 -13.45 -10.55
C VAL A 62 -78.77 -14.95 -10.38
N SER A 63 -77.87 -15.45 -11.22
CA SER A 63 -77.19 -16.75 -11.27
C SER A 63 -77.33 -17.69 -10.06
N LEU A 64 -78.00 -18.82 -10.28
CA LEU A 64 -77.93 -20.06 -9.49
C LEU A 64 -76.49 -20.57 -9.22
N ILE A 65 -75.50 -20.10 -9.98
CA ILE A 65 -74.09 -20.47 -9.86
C ILE A 65 -73.43 -19.82 -8.63
N VAL A 66 -73.79 -18.56 -8.30
CA VAL A 66 -73.24 -17.84 -7.14
C VAL A 66 -73.82 -18.35 -5.81
N GLY A 67 -75.07 -18.85 -5.85
CA GLY A 67 -75.67 -19.54 -4.70
C GLY A 67 -75.04 -20.89 -4.39
N LYS A 68 -74.61 -21.63 -5.44
CA LYS A 68 -73.94 -22.93 -5.28
C LYS A 68 -72.53 -22.80 -4.69
N SER A 69 -71.72 -21.85 -5.16
CA SER A 69 -70.38 -21.65 -4.58
C SER A 69 -70.45 -21.23 -3.11
N ARG A 70 -71.37 -20.32 -2.76
CA ARG A 70 -71.56 -19.88 -1.38
C ARG A 70 -72.07 -20.99 -0.45
N MET A 71 -72.98 -21.85 -0.93
CA MET A 71 -73.42 -23.02 -0.17
C MET A 71 -72.28 -24.01 0.04
N GLN A 72 -71.47 -24.29 -0.98
CA GLN A 72 -70.30 -25.17 -0.87
C GLN A 72 -69.23 -24.62 0.09
N ASP A 73 -69.04 -23.29 0.13
CA ASP A 73 -68.16 -22.61 1.07
C ASP A 73 -68.70 -22.67 2.52
N GLU A 74 -70.01 -22.49 2.72
CA GLU A 74 -70.66 -22.63 4.04
C GLU A 74 -70.66 -24.08 4.54
N GLU A 75 -70.83 -25.05 3.64
CA GLU A 75 -70.68 -26.49 3.91
C GLU A 75 -69.23 -26.83 4.32
N LEU A 76 -68.24 -26.37 3.56
CA LEU A 76 -66.83 -26.57 3.89
C LEU A 76 -66.47 -25.91 5.23
N LYS A 77 -66.96 -24.69 5.49
CA LYS A 77 -66.76 -24.01 6.77
C LYS A 77 -67.32 -24.82 7.94
N PHE A 78 -68.53 -25.36 7.79
CA PHE A 78 -69.13 -26.24 8.79
C PHE A 78 -68.28 -27.50 9.02
N VAL A 79 -67.81 -28.14 7.95
CA VAL A 79 -66.92 -29.32 8.02
C VAL A 79 -65.61 -28.98 8.73
N LEU A 80 -65.01 -27.83 8.45
CA LEU A 80 -63.76 -27.39 9.09
C LEU A 80 -63.95 -27.05 10.57
N ASP A 81 -65.01 -26.33 10.93
CA ASP A 81 -65.31 -25.97 12.33
C ASP A 81 -65.62 -27.21 13.17
N LYS A 82 -66.51 -28.08 12.68
CA LYS A 82 -66.92 -29.30 13.39
C LYS A 82 -65.85 -30.39 13.34
N GLY A 83 -65.11 -30.48 12.25
CA GLY A 83 -63.96 -31.39 12.14
C GLY A 83 -62.90 -31.06 13.19
N ASN A 84 -62.61 -29.77 13.42
CA ASN A 84 -61.67 -29.36 14.46
C ASN A 84 -62.20 -29.65 15.89
N GLU A 85 -63.50 -29.45 16.15
CA GLU A 85 -64.11 -29.85 17.43
C GLU A 85 -63.99 -31.37 17.68
N ILE A 86 -64.26 -32.19 16.66
CA ILE A 86 -64.14 -33.66 16.75
C ILE A 86 -62.68 -34.09 16.93
N ALA A 87 -61.75 -33.49 16.19
CA ALA A 87 -60.33 -33.78 16.29
C ALA A 87 -59.79 -33.49 17.70
N ARG A 88 -60.19 -32.36 18.31
CA ARG A 88 -59.80 -32.00 19.69
C ARG A 88 -60.39 -32.94 20.75
N ALA A 89 -61.59 -33.46 20.53
CA ALA A 89 -62.21 -34.43 21.43
C ALA A 89 -61.56 -35.83 21.36
N ASN A 90 -60.89 -36.17 20.26
CA ASN A 90 -60.33 -37.49 19.99
C ASN A 90 -58.80 -37.50 19.85
N LEU A 91 -58.11 -36.60 20.55
CA LEU A 91 -56.65 -36.47 20.44
C LEU A 91 -55.91 -37.77 20.79
N GLU A 92 -56.34 -38.48 21.84
CA GLU A 92 -55.71 -39.75 22.27
C GLU A 92 -55.84 -40.86 21.21
N ARG A 93 -56.93 -40.84 20.43
CA ARG A 93 -57.15 -41.79 19.33
C ARG A 93 -56.29 -41.44 18.13
N LEU A 94 -56.23 -40.16 17.78
CA LEU A 94 -55.46 -39.64 16.63
C LEU A 94 -53.94 -39.67 16.89
N SER A 95 -53.50 -39.73 18.15
CA SER A 95 -52.12 -39.98 18.54
C SER A 95 -51.76 -41.47 18.60
N SER A 96 -52.71 -42.40 18.44
CA SER A 96 -52.39 -43.84 18.42
C SER A 96 -51.86 -44.32 17.07
N LEU A 97 -51.12 -45.44 17.08
CA LEU A 97 -50.55 -46.09 15.89
C LEU A 97 -51.34 -47.34 15.45
N ASP A 98 -52.50 -47.59 16.05
CA ASP A 98 -53.36 -48.73 15.68
C ASP A 98 -53.87 -48.55 14.24
N LYS A 99 -53.97 -49.65 13.49
CA LYS A 99 -54.30 -49.62 12.05
C LYS A 99 -55.61 -48.85 11.75
N GLU A 100 -56.66 -49.09 12.52
CA GLU A 100 -57.97 -48.43 12.36
C GLU A 100 -57.90 -46.93 12.69
N ASN A 101 -57.09 -46.55 13.69
CA ASN A 101 -56.93 -45.16 14.09
C ASN A 101 -56.00 -44.38 13.15
N LEU A 102 -55.05 -45.07 12.52
CA LEU A 102 -54.14 -44.53 11.52
C LEU A 102 -54.87 -44.23 10.20
N GLU A 103 -55.85 -45.06 9.82
CA GLU A 103 -56.76 -44.77 8.70
C GLU A 103 -57.61 -43.53 8.99
N ALA A 104 -58.13 -43.37 10.22
CA ALA A 104 -58.86 -42.17 10.61
C ALA A 104 -57.98 -40.90 10.56
N TRP A 105 -56.72 -40.99 10.99
CA TRP A 105 -55.73 -39.91 10.83
C TRP A 105 -55.49 -39.57 9.36
N GLN A 106 -55.25 -40.56 8.51
CA GLN A 106 -55.00 -40.37 7.08
C GLN A 106 -56.21 -39.71 6.39
N LEU A 107 -57.42 -40.18 6.67
CA LEU A 107 -58.65 -39.60 6.13
C LEU A 107 -58.80 -38.11 6.48
N PHE A 108 -58.53 -37.75 7.74
CA PHE A 108 -58.65 -36.35 8.17
C PHE A 108 -57.50 -35.46 7.66
N SER A 109 -56.27 -35.95 7.69
CA SER A 109 -55.09 -35.20 7.22
C SER A 109 -55.08 -35.03 5.70
N GLU A 110 -55.44 -36.07 4.92
CA GLU A 110 -55.54 -35.99 3.45
C GLU A 110 -56.64 -35.03 3.01
N SER A 111 -57.81 -35.07 3.66
CA SER A 111 -58.93 -34.17 3.32
C SER A 111 -58.62 -32.70 3.64
N LEU A 112 -58.00 -32.41 4.79
CA LEU A 112 -57.52 -31.06 5.12
C LEU A 112 -56.39 -30.60 4.17
N THR A 113 -55.52 -31.53 3.76
CA THR A 113 -54.46 -31.23 2.80
C THR A 113 -55.01 -30.95 1.39
N ALA A 114 -56.02 -31.70 0.96
CA ALA A 114 -56.70 -31.46 -0.31
C ALA A 114 -57.47 -30.12 -0.30
N ALA A 115 -58.17 -29.81 0.79
CA ALA A 115 -58.89 -28.56 0.94
C ALA A 115 -57.98 -27.32 1.00
N SER A 116 -56.77 -27.45 1.56
CA SER A 116 -55.80 -26.35 1.60
C SER A 116 -55.03 -26.17 0.28
N ALA A 117 -54.74 -27.25 -0.45
CA ALA A 117 -54.07 -27.22 -1.75
C ALA A 117 -54.98 -26.80 -2.92
N ASN A 118 -56.30 -27.03 -2.82
CA ASN A 118 -57.22 -26.73 -3.90
C ASN A 118 -57.40 -25.22 -4.13
N GLN A 119 -57.07 -24.75 -5.34
CA GLN A 119 -57.15 -23.35 -5.71
C GLN A 119 -58.59 -22.84 -5.94
N SER A 120 -59.58 -23.73 -6.09
CA SER A 120 -60.97 -23.35 -6.33
C SER A 120 -61.72 -22.89 -5.07
N ILE A 121 -61.12 -23.04 -3.88
CA ILE A 121 -61.71 -22.71 -2.58
C ILE A 121 -61.31 -21.30 -2.17
N ASP A 122 -62.21 -20.60 -1.47
CA ASP A 122 -61.93 -19.26 -0.94
C ASP A 122 -60.67 -19.24 -0.05
N THR A 123 -59.91 -18.15 -0.14
CA THR A 123 -58.62 -18.01 0.54
C THR A 123 -58.73 -18.14 2.06
N SER A 124 -59.84 -17.66 2.65
CA SER A 124 -60.06 -17.74 4.09
C SER A 124 -60.27 -19.18 4.56
N LEU A 125 -60.99 -19.99 3.77
CA LEU A 125 -61.26 -21.39 4.07
C LEU A 125 -60.02 -22.27 3.87
N ARG A 126 -59.17 -21.95 2.88
CA ARG A 126 -57.87 -22.63 2.69
C ARG A 126 -56.93 -22.40 3.87
N LEU A 127 -56.84 -21.16 4.37
CA LEU A 127 -56.07 -20.84 5.58
C LEU A 127 -56.68 -21.49 6.82
N GLN A 128 -58.01 -21.57 6.92
CA GLN A 128 -58.68 -22.27 8.01
C GLN A 128 -58.39 -23.79 7.99
N ALA A 129 -58.39 -24.41 6.81
CA ALA A 129 -58.02 -25.82 6.65
C ALA A 129 -56.55 -26.08 7.06
N CYS A 130 -55.63 -25.21 6.65
CA CYS A 130 -54.22 -25.26 7.07
C CYS A 130 -54.10 -25.10 8.59
N ASN A 131 -54.75 -24.10 9.19
CA ASN A 131 -54.73 -23.88 10.65
C ASN A 131 -55.27 -25.09 11.43
N ASN A 132 -56.35 -25.73 10.94
CA ASN A 132 -56.89 -26.94 11.55
C ASN A 132 -55.89 -28.11 11.46
N LEU A 133 -55.25 -28.30 10.31
CA LEU A 133 -54.23 -29.32 10.11
C LEU A 133 -53.00 -29.09 11.00
N ASN A 134 -52.47 -27.87 11.00
CA ASN A 134 -51.34 -27.47 11.83
C ASN A 134 -51.64 -27.63 13.33
N SER A 135 -52.85 -27.25 13.76
CA SER A 135 -53.31 -27.44 15.15
C SER A 135 -53.40 -28.93 15.52
N LEU A 136 -53.92 -29.77 14.62
CA LEU A 136 -54.00 -31.21 14.80
C LEU A 136 -52.60 -31.83 14.93
N ILE A 137 -51.69 -31.49 14.01
CA ILE A 137 -50.29 -31.93 14.02
C ILE A 137 -49.65 -31.55 15.36
N PHE A 138 -49.77 -30.29 15.78
CA PHE A 138 -49.18 -29.80 17.03
C PHE A 138 -49.76 -30.46 18.28
N LEU A 139 -51.09 -30.60 18.38
CA LEU A 139 -51.73 -31.19 19.56
C LEU A 139 -51.45 -32.69 19.71
N THR A 140 -51.26 -33.40 18.60
CA THR A 140 -50.93 -34.84 18.62
C THR A 140 -49.44 -35.13 18.84
N MET A 141 -48.58 -34.11 18.92
CA MET A 141 -47.18 -34.27 19.35
C MET A 141 -47.04 -34.57 20.85
N LYS A 142 -48.05 -34.28 21.67
CA LYS A 142 -47.95 -34.44 23.14
C LYS A 142 -47.74 -35.91 23.54
N PRO A 143 -46.80 -36.20 24.46
CA PRO A 143 -46.56 -37.57 24.91
C PRO A 143 -47.78 -38.12 25.67
N ALA A 144 -48.20 -39.33 25.31
CA ALA A 144 -49.19 -40.09 26.08
C ALA A 144 -48.55 -40.55 27.40
N ARG A 145 -49.28 -40.44 28.51
CA ARG A 145 -48.74 -40.60 29.89
C ARG A 145 -48.13 -41.98 30.21
N LEU A 146 -48.14 -42.96 29.29
CA LEU A 146 -47.84 -44.38 29.50
C LEU A 146 -47.20 -45.13 28.29
N GLY A 147 -46.62 -44.45 27.30
CA GLY A 147 -46.10 -45.09 26.06
C GLY A 147 -44.57 -45.27 25.98
N ASP A 148 -44.11 -46.26 25.22
CA ASP A 148 -42.69 -46.48 24.86
C ASP A 148 -42.16 -45.34 23.98
N ASP A 149 -40.95 -44.83 24.27
CA ASP A 149 -40.30 -43.73 23.52
C ASP A 149 -40.26 -43.98 22.00
N GLU A 150 -40.09 -45.23 21.56
CA GLU A 150 -40.06 -45.63 20.15
C GLU A 150 -41.40 -45.41 19.43
N THR A 151 -42.52 -45.68 20.10
CA THR A 151 -43.85 -45.43 19.54
C THR A 151 -44.11 -43.94 19.37
N TRP A 152 -43.59 -43.13 20.28
CA TRP A 152 -43.77 -41.69 20.24
C TRP A 152 -42.89 -41.01 19.18
N ASN A 153 -41.65 -41.47 18.99
CA ASN A 153 -40.80 -41.04 17.87
C ASN A 153 -41.46 -41.30 16.50
N ARG A 154 -42.15 -42.44 16.34
CA ARG A 154 -42.92 -42.75 15.13
C ARG A 154 -44.10 -41.80 14.91
N ILE A 155 -44.79 -41.39 15.98
CA ILE A 155 -45.88 -40.40 15.90
C ILE A 155 -45.32 -39.03 15.49
N GLN A 156 -44.21 -38.60 16.08
CA GLN A 156 -43.54 -37.35 15.71
C GLN A 156 -43.08 -37.34 14.26
N THR A 157 -42.46 -38.44 13.79
CA THR A 157 -42.01 -38.59 12.40
C THR A 157 -43.19 -38.56 11.43
N ARG A 158 -44.28 -39.28 11.71
CA ARG A 158 -45.53 -39.25 10.93
C ARG A 158 -46.08 -37.83 10.81
N ASN A 159 -46.11 -37.11 11.92
CA ASN A 159 -46.64 -35.74 11.98
C ASN A 159 -45.79 -34.74 11.18
N LEU A 160 -44.45 -34.82 11.29
CA LEU A 160 -43.53 -34.03 10.46
C LEU A 160 -43.62 -34.38 8.97
N GLN A 161 -43.78 -35.67 8.65
CA GLN A 161 -43.97 -36.13 7.28
C GLN A 161 -45.29 -35.64 6.68
N THR A 162 -46.37 -35.64 7.46
CA THR A 162 -47.68 -35.08 7.05
C THR A 162 -47.55 -33.58 6.74
N LEU A 163 -46.77 -32.84 7.54
CA LEU A 163 -46.48 -31.42 7.29
C LEU A 163 -45.68 -31.21 5.99
N LYS A 164 -44.68 -32.07 5.74
CA LYS A 164 -43.88 -32.05 4.50
C LYS A 164 -44.73 -32.36 3.28
N GLU A 165 -45.55 -33.40 3.34
CA GLU A 165 -46.47 -33.78 2.26
C GLU A 165 -47.51 -32.70 1.98
N HIS A 166 -48.00 -32.02 3.04
CA HIS A 166 -48.89 -30.87 2.90
C HIS A 166 -48.22 -29.76 2.09
N ILE A 167 -47.00 -29.35 2.46
CA ILE A 167 -46.24 -28.32 1.74
C ILE A 167 -45.96 -28.76 0.30
N ALA A 168 -45.51 -30.00 0.09
CA ALA A 168 -45.23 -30.53 -1.25
C ALA A 168 -46.48 -30.45 -2.15
N ARG A 169 -47.66 -30.82 -1.65
CA ARG A 169 -48.92 -30.77 -2.39
C ARG A 169 -49.37 -29.35 -2.76
N LEU A 170 -48.91 -28.31 -2.05
CA LEU A 170 -49.18 -26.91 -2.44
C LEU A 170 -48.50 -26.53 -3.76
N TYR A 171 -47.38 -27.17 -4.09
CA TYR A 171 -46.56 -26.86 -5.27
C TYR A 171 -46.77 -27.83 -6.44
N VAL A 172 -47.46 -28.95 -6.26
CA VAL A 172 -47.69 -30.00 -7.30
C VAL A 172 -48.80 -29.63 -8.31
N SER A 173 -49.50 -28.52 -8.14
CA SER A 173 -50.57 -28.10 -9.08
C SER A 173 -49.99 -27.49 -10.37
N ASP A 174 -50.45 -27.99 -11.53
CA ASP A 174 -49.96 -27.74 -12.91
C ASP A 174 -49.76 -26.26 -13.36
N GLU A 175 -50.21 -25.26 -12.58
CA GLU A 175 -50.10 -23.83 -12.91
C GLU A 175 -49.01 -23.06 -12.12
N VAL A 176 -48.36 -23.67 -11.11
CA VAL A 176 -47.40 -22.96 -10.22
C VAL A 176 -46.03 -22.70 -10.89
N HIS A 177 -45.78 -23.29 -12.06
CA HIS A 177 -44.56 -23.07 -12.85
C HIS A 177 -44.53 -21.73 -13.63
N ALA A 178 -45.60 -20.92 -13.56
CA ALA A 178 -45.66 -19.61 -14.21
C ALA A 178 -45.15 -18.46 -13.31
N LYS A 179 -43.82 -18.26 -13.30
CA LYS A 179 -43.04 -17.06 -12.85
C LYS A 179 -43.32 -16.39 -11.49
N SER A 180 -44.37 -16.71 -10.74
CA SER A 180 -44.58 -16.22 -9.36
C SER A 180 -45.54 -17.11 -8.57
N VAL A 181 -45.11 -17.59 -7.40
CA VAL A 181 -45.95 -18.35 -6.47
C VAL A 181 -47.07 -17.46 -5.92
N PRO A 182 -48.35 -17.92 -5.89
CA PRO A 182 -49.44 -17.15 -5.32
C PRO A 182 -49.21 -16.76 -3.86
N VAL A 183 -49.59 -15.53 -3.46
CA VAL A 183 -49.43 -15.01 -2.09
C VAL A 183 -50.09 -15.92 -1.04
N THR A 184 -51.22 -16.53 -1.38
CA THR A 184 -51.94 -17.47 -0.49
C THR A 184 -51.15 -18.75 -0.23
N VAL A 185 -50.40 -19.26 -1.21
CA VAL A 185 -49.51 -20.42 -1.03
C VAL A 185 -48.33 -20.05 -0.13
N ILE A 186 -47.79 -18.84 -0.28
CA ILE A 186 -46.75 -18.30 0.60
C ILE A 186 -47.27 -18.19 2.05
N GLU A 187 -48.51 -17.72 2.26
CA GLU A 187 -49.11 -17.61 3.60
C GLU A 187 -49.40 -18.96 4.26
N ILE A 188 -49.89 -19.93 3.48
CA ILE A 188 -50.10 -21.30 3.97
C ILE A 188 -48.76 -21.93 4.35
N HIS A 189 -47.73 -21.79 3.51
CA HIS A 189 -46.39 -22.30 3.80
C HIS A 189 -45.76 -21.60 5.02
N GLU A 190 -45.95 -20.29 5.18
CA GLU A 190 -45.55 -19.53 6.38
C GLU A 190 -46.21 -20.09 7.66
N GLN A 191 -47.53 -20.36 7.65
CA GLN A 191 -48.23 -20.95 8.80
C GLN A 191 -47.71 -22.34 9.15
N SER A 192 -47.40 -23.17 8.16
CA SER A 192 -46.79 -24.49 8.38
C SER A 192 -45.37 -24.39 8.97
N LEU A 193 -44.57 -23.40 8.56
CA LEU A 193 -43.24 -23.14 9.13
C LEU A 193 -43.31 -22.57 10.56
N ASP A 194 -44.27 -21.70 10.86
CA ASP A 194 -44.52 -21.23 12.24
C ASP A 194 -44.97 -22.39 13.14
N THR A 195 -45.73 -23.34 12.60
CA THR A 195 -46.11 -24.57 13.32
C THR A 195 -44.89 -25.46 13.56
N LEU A 196 -44.02 -25.62 12.57
CA LEU A 196 -42.74 -26.31 12.74
C LEU A 196 -41.89 -25.66 13.85
N HIS A 197 -41.82 -24.33 13.87
CA HIS A 197 -41.11 -23.60 14.91
C HIS A 197 -41.69 -23.88 16.31
N ALA A 198 -43.02 -23.82 16.46
CA ALA A 198 -43.69 -24.15 17.72
C ALA A 198 -43.48 -25.60 18.16
N ILE A 199 -43.41 -26.54 17.20
CA ILE A 199 -43.09 -27.95 17.48
C ILE A 199 -41.66 -28.06 18.03
N LEU A 200 -40.69 -27.40 17.41
CA LEU A 200 -39.30 -27.42 17.88
C LEU A 200 -39.16 -26.77 19.27
N GLU A 201 -39.83 -25.65 19.52
CA GLU A 201 -39.78 -24.97 20.83
C GLU A 201 -40.27 -25.86 21.99
N GLN A 202 -41.26 -26.73 21.75
CA GLN A 202 -41.84 -27.59 22.80
C GLN A 202 -41.32 -29.03 22.84
N TYR A 203 -40.88 -29.58 21.70
CA TYR A 203 -40.60 -31.02 21.56
C TYR A 203 -39.21 -31.32 20.96
N ALA A 204 -38.34 -30.34 20.73
CA ALA A 204 -37.00 -30.60 20.16
C ALA A 204 -36.12 -31.51 21.02
N GLU A 205 -36.14 -31.37 22.35
CA GLU A 205 -35.33 -32.19 23.28
C GLU A 205 -35.62 -33.69 23.20
N THR A 206 -36.78 -33.99 22.65
CA THR A 206 -37.38 -35.31 22.70
C THR A 206 -37.40 -36.02 21.34
N LEU A 207 -37.05 -35.29 20.27
CA LEU A 207 -36.95 -35.80 18.91
C LEU A 207 -35.66 -36.62 18.75
N THR A 208 -35.79 -37.94 18.59
CA THR A 208 -34.64 -38.80 18.23
C THR A 208 -34.50 -38.98 16.72
N ASP A 209 -35.62 -39.24 16.03
CA ASP A 209 -35.75 -39.40 14.58
C ASP A 209 -36.64 -38.30 13.98
N GLY A 210 -36.39 -37.92 12.72
CA GLY A 210 -37.17 -36.90 12.00
C GLY A 210 -36.46 -35.56 11.78
N TRP A 211 -35.23 -35.40 12.29
CA TRP A 211 -34.40 -34.20 12.03
C TRP A 211 -34.15 -33.95 10.53
N SER A 212 -34.01 -35.00 9.71
CA SER A 212 -33.90 -34.86 8.25
C SER A 212 -35.14 -34.20 7.64
N LEU A 213 -36.34 -34.58 8.09
CA LEU A 213 -37.60 -33.97 7.65
C LEU A 213 -37.69 -32.50 8.07
N VAL A 214 -37.17 -32.14 9.25
CA VAL A 214 -37.09 -30.75 9.70
C VAL A 214 -36.20 -29.92 8.77
N PHE A 215 -35.02 -30.42 8.40
CA PHE A 215 -34.13 -29.72 7.47
C PHE A 215 -34.70 -29.65 6.06
N ASP A 216 -35.40 -30.70 5.59
CA ASP A 216 -36.10 -30.67 4.30
C ASP A 216 -37.20 -29.58 4.28
N LEU A 217 -37.95 -29.44 5.37
CA LEU A 217 -38.97 -28.41 5.53
C LEU A 217 -38.37 -27.00 5.53
N ILE A 218 -37.26 -26.79 6.23
CA ILE A 218 -36.53 -25.51 6.27
C ILE A 218 -35.94 -25.17 4.89
N SER A 219 -35.29 -26.14 4.25
CA SER A 219 -34.64 -25.97 2.94
C SER A 219 -35.65 -25.84 1.80
N GLY A 220 -36.87 -26.34 1.99
CA GLY A 220 -37.97 -26.22 1.03
C GLY A 220 -38.34 -24.78 0.65
N VAL A 221 -37.93 -23.78 1.43
CA VAL A 221 -38.08 -22.34 1.10
C VAL A 221 -37.24 -21.92 -0.12
N PHE A 222 -36.13 -22.60 -0.38
CA PHE A 222 -35.28 -22.37 -1.55
C PHE A 222 -35.76 -23.15 -2.79
N GLY A 223 -36.80 -23.97 -2.65
CA GLY A 223 -37.40 -24.76 -3.74
C GLY A 223 -37.00 -26.24 -3.69
N VAL A 224 -37.93 -27.10 -4.09
CA VAL A 224 -37.68 -28.55 -4.20
C VAL A 224 -36.76 -28.79 -5.40
N THR A 225 -35.55 -29.27 -5.16
CA THR A 225 -34.71 -29.85 -6.21
C THR A 225 -35.42 -31.09 -6.76
N SER A 226 -36.01 -30.98 -7.95
CA SER A 226 -36.50 -32.14 -8.69
C SER A 226 -35.29 -32.97 -9.11
N GLU A 227 -35.07 -34.12 -8.48
CA GLU A 227 -34.05 -35.10 -8.87
C GLU A 227 -34.38 -35.84 -10.19
N ALA A 228 -35.36 -35.39 -10.95
CA ALA A 228 -35.79 -36.03 -12.19
C ALA A 228 -35.52 -35.13 -13.41
N GLU A 229 -34.25 -35.05 -13.84
CA GLU A 229 -33.84 -34.88 -15.24
C GLU A 229 -32.30 -34.82 -15.33
N SER A 230 -31.62 -35.97 -15.32
CA SER A 230 -30.20 -36.04 -15.67
C SER A 230 -29.85 -37.31 -16.45
N VAL A 231 -30.29 -37.37 -17.71
CA VAL A 231 -29.54 -38.11 -18.74
C VAL A 231 -29.53 -37.26 -20.00
N THR A 232 -28.61 -36.30 -20.11
CA THR A 232 -27.73 -36.14 -21.28
C THR A 232 -26.72 -34.99 -21.12
N GLN A 233 -25.44 -35.36 -21.25
CA GLN A 233 -24.29 -34.59 -21.75
C GLN A 233 -23.73 -33.40 -20.94
N GLY A 234 -22.63 -33.67 -20.21
CA GLY A 234 -21.29 -33.25 -20.64
C GLY A 234 -20.88 -31.76 -20.52
N SER A 235 -19.96 -31.52 -19.58
CA SER A 235 -18.98 -30.42 -19.52
C SER A 235 -19.45 -28.99 -19.21
N SER A 236 -19.61 -28.70 -17.93
CA SER A 236 -18.92 -27.62 -17.19
C SER A 236 -19.47 -27.61 -15.77
N SER A 237 -18.59 -27.70 -14.76
CA SER A 237 -18.98 -27.64 -13.35
C SER A 237 -19.42 -26.21 -13.01
N GLU A 238 -20.62 -25.82 -13.44
CA GLU A 238 -21.28 -24.62 -12.94
C GLU A 238 -21.67 -24.87 -11.49
N ARG A 239 -21.09 -24.06 -10.60
CA ARG A 239 -21.39 -24.04 -9.16
C ARG A 239 -22.92 -24.00 -8.99
N ARG A 240 -23.49 -24.91 -8.19
CA ARG A 240 -24.92 -24.93 -7.82
C ARG A 240 -25.34 -23.51 -7.43
N HIS A 241 -26.07 -22.82 -8.30
CA HIS A 241 -26.58 -21.50 -8.00
C HIS A 241 -27.68 -21.65 -6.93
N PRO A 242 -27.65 -20.88 -5.83
CA PRO A 242 -28.69 -20.96 -4.81
C PRO A 242 -30.02 -20.62 -5.46
N ALA A 243 -30.95 -21.58 -5.38
CA ALA A 243 -32.28 -21.43 -5.92
C ALA A 243 -32.97 -20.22 -5.26
N HIS A 244 -33.68 -19.42 -6.06
CA HIS A 244 -34.24 -18.16 -5.59
C HIS A 244 -35.33 -18.44 -4.54
N PRO A 245 -35.25 -17.88 -3.32
CA PRO A 245 -36.22 -18.15 -2.26
C PRO A 245 -37.62 -17.70 -2.67
N GLY A 246 -38.66 -18.39 -2.21
CA GLY A 246 -40.08 -18.06 -2.44
C GLY A 246 -40.57 -16.73 -1.82
N GLY A 247 -39.67 -15.80 -1.48
CA GLY A 247 -39.94 -14.47 -0.92
C GLY A 247 -39.44 -14.27 0.52
N PRO A 248 -39.30 -13.02 0.99
CA PRO A 248 -38.72 -12.69 2.30
C PRO A 248 -39.56 -13.18 3.50
N ARG A 249 -40.88 -13.35 3.34
CA ARG A 249 -41.76 -13.89 4.39
C ARG A 249 -41.38 -15.32 4.76
N LEU A 250 -41.19 -16.18 3.76
CA LEU A 250 -40.81 -17.58 3.97
C LEU A 250 -39.41 -17.72 4.56
N VAL A 251 -38.45 -16.91 4.08
CA VAL A 251 -37.09 -16.89 4.64
C VAL A 251 -37.14 -16.55 6.12
N ARG A 252 -37.92 -15.54 6.53
CA ARG A 252 -38.09 -15.21 7.96
C ARG A 252 -38.72 -16.32 8.77
N ALA A 253 -39.78 -16.95 8.26
CA ALA A 253 -40.49 -18.02 8.96
C ALA A 253 -39.60 -19.25 9.18
N ALA A 254 -38.93 -19.75 8.13
CA ALA A 254 -38.02 -20.89 8.24
C ALA A 254 -36.77 -20.58 9.07
N TYR A 255 -36.28 -19.33 9.02
CA TYR A 255 -35.11 -18.93 9.80
C TYR A 255 -35.36 -18.98 11.31
N LYS A 256 -36.58 -18.77 11.80
CA LYS A 256 -36.89 -18.94 13.25
C LYS A 256 -36.55 -20.36 13.73
N SER A 257 -36.91 -21.37 12.94
CA SER A 257 -36.60 -22.77 13.21
C SER A 257 -35.10 -23.05 13.09
N LEU A 258 -34.44 -22.58 12.02
CA LEU A 258 -33.00 -22.78 11.84
C LEU A 258 -32.17 -22.10 12.93
N HIS A 259 -32.54 -20.88 13.32
CA HIS A 259 -31.90 -20.14 14.41
C HIS A 259 -31.97 -20.92 15.71
N LEU A 260 -33.15 -21.40 16.08
CA LEU A 260 -33.36 -22.19 17.30
C LEU A 260 -32.53 -23.49 17.30
N ILE A 261 -32.44 -24.14 16.14
CA ILE A 261 -31.59 -25.33 15.96
C ILE A 261 -30.11 -24.96 16.15
N ALA A 262 -29.64 -23.89 15.53
CA ALA A 262 -28.24 -23.44 15.56
C ALA A 262 -27.82 -22.81 16.90
N SER A 263 -28.76 -22.31 17.71
CA SER A 263 -28.48 -21.74 19.04
C SER A 263 -28.55 -22.80 20.14
N ASP A 264 -29.65 -23.53 20.24
CA ASP A 264 -30.00 -24.26 21.47
C ASP A 264 -30.00 -25.79 21.27
N PHE A 265 -30.22 -26.28 20.04
CA PHE A 265 -30.43 -27.72 19.79
C PHE A 265 -29.34 -28.42 18.97
N VAL A 266 -28.21 -27.77 18.68
CA VAL A 266 -27.10 -28.40 17.94
C VAL A 266 -26.60 -29.69 18.62
N SER A 267 -26.61 -29.72 19.97
CA SER A 267 -26.19 -30.88 20.76
C SER A 267 -27.07 -32.11 20.59
N LEU A 268 -28.34 -31.92 20.23
CA LEU A 268 -29.34 -32.98 20.06
C LEU A 268 -29.32 -33.60 18.65
N LEU A 269 -28.60 -32.98 17.70
CA LEU A 269 -28.60 -33.42 16.31
C LEU A 269 -27.84 -34.75 16.10
N PRO A 270 -28.46 -35.72 15.39
CA PRO A 270 -27.77 -36.90 14.88
C PRO A 270 -26.66 -36.52 13.89
N ALA A 271 -25.57 -37.30 13.85
CA ALA A 271 -24.43 -37.04 12.96
C ALA A 271 -24.80 -36.85 11.47
N PRO A 272 -25.71 -37.65 10.86
CA PRO A 272 -26.10 -37.46 9.46
C PRO A 272 -26.76 -36.12 9.17
N CYS A 273 -27.41 -35.50 10.16
CA CYS A 273 -28.13 -34.24 10.00
C CYS A 273 -27.23 -33.01 10.12
N LEU A 274 -25.99 -33.17 10.59
CA LEU A 274 -25.06 -32.06 10.73
C LEU A 274 -24.60 -31.49 9.37
N LEU A 275 -24.51 -32.33 8.33
CA LEU A 275 -24.27 -31.86 6.96
C LEU A 275 -25.43 -30.98 6.47
N ALA A 276 -26.67 -31.42 6.72
CA ALA A 276 -27.86 -30.64 6.37
C ALA A 276 -27.92 -29.29 7.10
N LEU A 277 -27.45 -29.23 8.36
CA LEU A 277 -27.30 -27.97 9.08
C LEU A 277 -26.30 -27.03 8.39
N VAL A 278 -25.12 -27.52 8.01
CA VAL A 278 -24.08 -26.70 7.35
C VAL A 278 -24.56 -26.20 5.99
N GLN A 279 -25.26 -27.04 5.21
CA GLN A 279 -25.86 -26.65 3.94
C GLN A 279 -26.97 -25.61 4.13
N SER A 280 -27.88 -25.82 5.09
CA SER A 280 -28.94 -24.86 5.41
C SER A 280 -28.36 -23.50 5.82
N LEU A 281 -27.34 -23.47 6.69
CA LEU A 281 -26.67 -22.23 7.08
C LEU A 281 -26.04 -21.52 5.88
N ASN A 282 -25.45 -22.26 4.95
CA ASN A 282 -24.89 -21.68 3.73
C ASN A 282 -25.96 -21.02 2.85
N ASP A 283 -27.12 -21.66 2.69
CA ASP A 283 -28.22 -21.14 1.88
C ASP A 283 -28.84 -19.87 2.51
N PHE A 284 -29.04 -19.87 3.83
CA PHE A 284 -29.54 -18.72 4.58
C PHE A 284 -28.52 -17.58 4.71
N ALA A 285 -27.22 -17.88 4.67
CA ALA A 285 -26.19 -16.85 4.58
C ALA A 285 -26.16 -16.22 3.17
N SER A 286 -26.22 -17.04 2.13
CA SER A 286 -26.06 -16.63 0.72
C SER A 286 -27.30 -15.99 0.10
N GLN A 287 -28.48 -16.15 0.70
CA GLN A 287 -29.70 -15.52 0.20
C GLN A 287 -29.64 -13.99 0.21
N THR A 288 -30.43 -13.37 -0.67
CA THR A 288 -30.43 -11.91 -0.93
C THR A 288 -31.72 -11.19 -0.53
N GLN A 289 -32.68 -11.90 0.07
CA GLN A 289 -34.02 -11.39 0.41
C GLN A 289 -34.04 -10.63 1.75
N ASP A 290 -33.27 -11.07 2.74
CA ASP A 290 -33.17 -10.42 4.05
C ASP A 290 -31.70 -10.31 4.50
N PHE A 291 -31.17 -9.09 4.49
CA PHE A 291 -29.77 -8.81 4.84
C PHE A 291 -29.43 -9.20 6.29
N ASN A 292 -30.33 -8.98 7.25
CA ASN A 292 -30.06 -9.25 8.67
C ASN A 292 -29.97 -10.74 8.93
N ILE A 293 -30.79 -11.53 8.24
CA ILE A 293 -30.73 -13.00 8.31
C ILE A 293 -29.40 -13.48 7.76
N SER A 294 -28.95 -13.01 6.60
CA SER A 294 -27.64 -13.37 6.05
C SER A 294 -26.49 -13.07 7.03
N LEU A 295 -26.50 -11.86 7.61
CA LEU A 295 -25.45 -11.43 8.53
C LEU A 295 -25.44 -12.25 9.83
N THR A 296 -26.61 -12.49 10.43
CA THR A 296 -26.74 -13.30 11.66
C THR A 296 -26.41 -14.77 11.40
N THR A 297 -26.78 -15.31 10.24
CA THR A 297 -26.42 -16.69 9.85
C THR A 297 -24.91 -16.84 9.69
N THR A 298 -24.25 -15.82 9.14
CA THR A 298 -22.80 -15.80 8.97
C THR A 298 -22.06 -15.89 10.31
N THR A 299 -22.60 -15.31 11.38
CA THR A 299 -22.00 -15.41 12.72
C THR A 299 -22.31 -16.75 13.40
N PHE A 300 -23.40 -17.44 13.05
CA PHE A 300 -23.73 -18.77 13.59
C PHE A 300 -22.74 -19.88 13.19
N PHE A 301 -22.01 -19.71 12.10
CA PHE A 301 -20.93 -20.65 11.74
C PHE A 301 -19.88 -20.79 12.85
N TRP A 302 -19.65 -19.76 13.67
CA TRP A 302 -18.81 -19.87 14.86
C TRP A 302 -19.37 -20.89 15.86
N ASN A 303 -20.66 -20.83 16.18
CA ASN A 303 -21.29 -21.73 17.16
C ASN A 303 -21.21 -23.19 16.69
N VAL A 304 -21.50 -23.44 15.40
CA VAL A 304 -21.41 -24.79 14.83
C VAL A 304 -19.96 -25.26 14.79
N SER A 305 -19.00 -24.38 14.47
CA SER A 305 -17.57 -24.73 14.54
C SER A 305 -17.15 -25.09 15.97
N ASP A 306 -17.59 -24.35 16.99
CA ASP A 306 -17.27 -24.61 18.40
C ASP A 306 -17.88 -25.92 18.89
N PHE A 307 -19.10 -26.21 18.44
CA PHE A 307 -19.75 -27.48 18.69
C PHE A 307 -19.04 -28.67 18.02
N LEU A 308 -18.67 -28.53 16.74
CA LEU A 308 -17.94 -29.57 16.01
C LEU A 308 -16.58 -29.81 16.60
N ARG A 309 -15.88 -28.73 17.02
CA ARG A 309 -14.71 -28.86 17.89
C ARG A 309 -15.11 -29.76 19.02
N GLY A 310 -16.13 -29.40 19.82
CA GLY A 310 -16.74 -30.16 20.93
C GLY A 310 -16.55 -31.69 20.91
N ARG A 311 -16.75 -32.30 19.74
CA ARG A 311 -16.73 -33.75 19.49
C ARG A 311 -15.38 -34.32 19.02
N MET A 312 -14.39 -33.49 18.75
CA MET A 312 -13.06 -33.85 18.23
C MET A 312 -12.01 -33.88 19.36
N ASP A 313 -11.45 -35.06 19.68
CA ASP A 313 -10.41 -35.19 20.73
C ASP A 313 -9.01 -34.71 20.28
N LYS A 314 -8.67 -34.90 19.00
CA LYS A 314 -7.41 -34.44 18.39
C LYS A 314 -7.65 -33.99 16.96
N PHE A 315 -7.26 -32.77 16.62
CA PHE A 315 -7.32 -32.24 15.25
C PHE A 315 -6.39 -33.00 14.31
N SER A 316 -6.97 -33.97 13.58
CA SER A 316 -6.26 -34.88 12.69
C SER A 316 -6.87 -34.91 11.28
N VAL A 317 -7.44 -33.79 10.82
CA VAL A 317 -8.01 -33.65 9.46
C VAL A 317 -7.01 -34.09 8.38
N GLY A 318 -5.75 -33.68 8.51
CA GLY A 318 -4.67 -34.01 7.56
C GLY A 318 -4.18 -35.46 7.59
N ALA A 319 -4.74 -36.32 8.45
CA ALA A 319 -4.48 -37.76 8.42
C ALA A 319 -5.43 -38.49 7.45
N TYR A 320 -6.60 -37.91 7.15
CA TYR A 320 -7.66 -38.53 6.36
C TYR A 320 -7.84 -37.89 4.98
N VAL A 321 -7.47 -36.61 4.85
CA VAL A 321 -7.76 -35.77 3.68
C VAL A 321 -6.50 -34.98 3.33
N ASP A 322 -6.16 -34.92 2.03
CA ASP A 322 -5.06 -34.09 1.51
C ASP A 322 -5.56 -32.76 0.91
N ALA A 323 -4.65 -31.82 0.68
CA ALA A 323 -4.95 -30.51 0.11
C ALA A 323 -5.55 -30.56 -1.31
N SER A 324 -5.58 -31.72 -1.99
CA SER A 324 -6.18 -31.89 -3.31
C SER A 324 -7.62 -32.40 -3.32
N VAL A 325 -8.20 -32.73 -2.16
CA VAL A 325 -9.52 -33.39 -2.08
C VAL A 325 -10.63 -32.48 -2.65
N ARG A 326 -11.60 -33.11 -3.34
CA ARG A 326 -12.78 -32.45 -3.92
C ARG A 326 -13.88 -32.31 -2.86
N GLU A 327 -14.75 -31.32 -3.02
CA GLU A 327 -15.90 -31.14 -2.13
C GLU A 327 -16.86 -32.34 -2.17
N ASP A 328 -17.07 -32.94 -3.36
CA ASP A 328 -17.91 -34.14 -3.51
C ASP A 328 -17.42 -35.30 -2.63
N ASP A 329 -16.10 -35.47 -2.53
CA ASP A 329 -15.48 -36.51 -1.72
C ASP A 329 -15.58 -36.18 -0.22
N LEU A 330 -15.50 -34.89 0.15
CA LEU A 330 -15.69 -34.44 1.53
C LEU A 330 -17.13 -34.61 2.00
N GLU A 331 -18.12 -34.35 1.15
CA GLU A 331 -19.53 -34.59 1.44
C GLU A 331 -19.77 -36.09 1.68
N ALA A 332 -19.21 -36.97 0.84
CA ALA A 332 -19.30 -38.42 1.05
C ALA A 332 -18.64 -38.87 2.36
N LEU A 333 -17.45 -38.36 2.69
CA LEU A 333 -16.73 -38.68 3.93
C LEU A 333 -17.40 -38.10 5.18
N SER A 334 -18.14 -36.99 5.05
CA SER A 334 -18.90 -36.41 6.16
C SER A 334 -20.07 -37.28 6.62
N CYS A 335 -20.57 -38.16 5.74
CA CYS A 335 -21.62 -39.14 6.04
C CYS A 335 -21.08 -40.52 6.46
N SER A 336 -19.77 -40.65 6.69
CA SER A 336 -19.16 -41.92 7.12
C SER A 336 -19.58 -42.33 8.54
N GLU A 337 -19.59 -43.64 8.81
CA GLU A 337 -19.91 -44.20 10.14
C GLU A 337 -18.86 -43.83 11.20
N ASP A 338 -17.64 -43.51 10.79
CA ASP A 338 -16.56 -43.07 11.67
C ASP A 338 -16.79 -41.61 12.11
N LEU A 339 -17.35 -41.46 13.31
CA LEU A 339 -17.71 -40.17 13.91
C LEU A 339 -16.55 -39.15 13.92
N SER A 340 -15.31 -39.65 14.08
CA SER A 340 -14.09 -38.83 14.01
C SER A 340 -13.88 -38.29 12.59
N VAL A 341 -13.86 -39.15 11.57
CA VAL A 341 -13.64 -38.73 10.16
C VAL A 341 -14.75 -37.79 9.71
N SER A 342 -16.00 -38.15 10.01
CA SER A 342 -17.19 -37.33 9.74
C SER A 342 -17.07 -35.92 10.33
N SER A 343 -16.74 -35.79 11.62
CA SER A 343 -16.62 -34.48 12.29
C SER A 343 -15.49 -33.61 11.72
N HIS A 344 -14.35 -34.21 11.38
CA HIS A 344 -13.21 -33.50 10.77
C HIS A 344 -13.52 -33.00 9.35
N CYS A 345 -14.17 -33.84 8.52
CA CYS A 345 -14.56 -33.48 7.15
C CYS A 345 -15.67 -32.42 7.16
N LEU A 346 -16.63 -32.54 8.07
CA LEU A 346 -17.70 -31.57 8.24
C LEU A 346 -17.18 -30.22 8.72
N TRP A 347 -16.23 -30.20 9.66
CA TRP A 347 -15.58 -28.96 10.08
C TRP A 347 -14.86 -28.28 8.90
N LEU A 348 -14.17 -29.05 8.06
CA LEU A 348 -13.53 -28.50 6.86
C LEU A 348 -14.56 -27.97 5.84
N LEU A 349 -15.65 -28.70 5.60
CA LEU A 349 -16.74 -28.24 4.73
C LEU A 349 -17.36 -26.94 5.25
N LEU A 350 -17.57 -26.84 6.56
CA LEU A 350 -18.05 -25.61 7.20
C LEU A 350 -17.13 -24.44 6.88
N LEU A 351 -15.81 -24.61 6.99
CA LEU A 351 -14.85 -23.55 6.65
C LEU A 351 -14.91 -23.17 5.17
N LEU A 352 -15.07 -24.15 4.26
CA LEU A 352 -15.20 -23.90 2.82
C LEU A 352 -16.47 -23.10 2.49
N ARG A 353 -17.60 -23.39 3.15
CA ARG A 353 -18.83 -22.60 3.00
C ARG A 353 -18.65 -21.15 3.47
N ILE A 354 -17.89 -20.90 4.54
CA ILE A 354 -17.53 -19.53 4.94
C ILE A 354 -16.67 -18.84 3.86
N VAL A 355 -15.76 -19.56 3.20
CA VAL A 355 -14.95 -19.03 2.09
C VAL A 355 -15.82 -18.64 0.89
N ASP A 356 -16.87 -19.40 0.60
CA ASP A 356 -17.84 -19.06 -0.44
C ASP A 356 -18.56 -17.75 -0.11
N ILE A 357 -19.03 -17.60 1.13
CA ILE A 357 -19.71 -16.38 1.63
C ILE A 357 -18.75 -15.19 1.67
N ALA A 358 -17.46 -15.40 1.91
CA ALA A 358 -16.44 -14.35 1.86
C ALA A 358 -16.33 -13.69 0.46
N SER A 359 -16.92 -14.30 -0.58
CA SER A 359 -16.99 -13.76 -1.94
C SER A 359 -18.35 -13.12 -2.31
N ASP A 360 -19.25 -12.88 -1.33
CA ASP A 360 -20.57 -12.26 -1.53
C ASP A 360 -20.48 -10.83 -2.10
N SER A 361 -21.49 -10.35 -2.81
CA SER A 361 -21.48 -8.99 -3.38
C SER A 361 -21.54 -7.88 -2.31
N ARG A 362 -22.09 -8.17 -1.13
CA ARG A 362 -22.32 -7.23 -0.03
C ARG A 362 -21.12 -7.20 0.93
N SER A 363 -20.54 -6.02 1.15
CA SER A 363 -19.31 -5.84 1.94
C SER A 363 -19.39 -6.31 3.39
N GLU A 364 -20.53 -6.08 4.03
CA GLU A 364 -20.76 -6.34 5.44
C GLU A 364 -20.80 -7.85 5.71
N ILE A 365 -21.42 -8.62 4.81
CA ILE A 365 -21.51 -10.07 4.91
C ILE A 365 -20.16 -10.71 4.62
N ARG A 366 -19.46 -10.25 3.56
CA ARG A 366 -18.09 -10.69 3.30
C ARG A 366 -17.16 -10.45 4.49
N ASN A 367 -17.16 -9.22 5.02
CA ASN A 367 -16.29 -8.85 6.14
C ASN A 367 -16.65 -9.66 7.39
N SER A 368 -17.95 -9.90 7.64
CA SER A 368 -18.40 -10.76 8.73
C SER A 368 -17.92 -12.21 8.55
N ALA A 369 -18.01 -12.78 7.34
CA ALA A 369 -17.52 -14.13 7.05
C ALA A 369 -16.01 -14.24 7.26
N VAL A 370 -15.25 -13.26 6.77
CA VAL A 370 -13.79 -13.17 6.98
C VAL A 370 -13.47 -13.11 8.47
N HIS A 371 -14.13 -12.23 9.24
CA HIS A 371 -13.91 -12.14 10.68
C HIS A 371 -14.26 -13.43 11.42
N THR A 372 -15.39 -14.07 11.08
CA THR A 372 -15.78 -15.36 11.66
C THR A 372 -14.73 -16.42 11.36
N LEU A 373 -14.26 -16.52 10.12
CA LEU A 373 -13.24 -17.49 9.73
C LEU A 373 -11.92 -17.27 10.47
N LEU A 374 -11.43 -16.02 10.50
CA LEU A 374 -10.20 -15.67 11.21
C LEU A 374 -10.31 -15.97 12.71
N ARG A 375 -11.47 -15.69 13.32
CA ARG A 375 -11.74 -15.98 14.74
C ARG A 375 -11.71 -17.49 15.03
N ILE A 376 -12.26 -18.33 14.14
CA ILE A 376 -12.18 -19.80 14.26
C ILE A 376 -10.73 -20.25 14.29
N PHE A 377 -9.89 -19.77 13.37
CA PHE A 377 -8.47 -20.12 13.36
C PHE A 377 -7.70 -19.58 14.56
N ASP A 378 -8.02 -18.37 15.05
CA ASP A 378 -7.35 -17.80 16.22
C ASP A 378 -7.65 -18.60 17.50
N ALA A 379 -8.89 -19.08 17.65
CA ALA A 379 -9.31 -19.88 18.80
C ALA A 379 -8.75 -21.31 18.82
N TYR A 380 -8.71 -21.98 17.67
CA TYR A 380 -8.32 -23.40 17.59
C TYR A 380 -6.94 -23.64 16.99
N GLY A 381 -6.23 -22.58 16.58
CA GLY A 381 -4.95 -22.68 15.87
C GLY A 381 -3.84 -23.42 16.63
N GLN A 382 -3.82 -23.34 17.96
CA GLN A 382 -2.85 -24.06 18.80
C GLN A 382 -3.06 -25.58 18.79
N GLN A 383 -4.28 -26.04 18.51
CA GLN A 383 -4.64 -27.46 18.54
C GLN A 383 -4.39 -28.15 17.20
N LEU A 384 -4.19 -27.38 16.12
CA LEU A 384 -3.94 -27.90 14.78
C LEU A 384 -2.51 -28.44 14.67
N SER A 385 -2.37 -29.67 14.18
CA SER A 385 -1.08 -30.25 13.80
C SER A 385 -0.48 -29.55 12.57
N SER A 386 0.83 -29.71 12.33
CA SER A 386 1.53 -29.14 11.16
C SER A 386 0.85 -29.51 9.82
N LYS A 387 0.49 -30.79 9.66
CA LYS A 387 -0.27 -31.27 8.48
C LYS A 387 -1.66 -30.67 8.37
N ALA A 388 -2.38 -30.49 9.49
CA ALA A 388 -3.68 -29.85 9.49
C ALA A 388 -3.59 -28.37 9.12
N TRP A 389 -2.56 -27.66 9.61
CA TRP A 389 -2.25 -26.30 9.21
C TRP A 389 -1.97 -26.18 7.72
N ARG A 390 -1.17 -27.08 7.13
CA ARG A 390 -0.93 -27.11 5.68
C ARG A 390 -2.25 -27.22 4.90
N LEU A 391 -3.13 -28.13 5.29
CA LEU A 391 -4.42 -28.32 4.63
C LEU A 391 -5.28 -27.05 4.74
N CYS A 392 -5.41 -26.49 5.94
CA CYS A 392 -6.20 -25.29 6.20
C CYS A 392 -5.66 -24.05 5.48
N LEU A 393 -4.33 -23.85 5.45
CA LEU A 393 -3.69 -22.76 4.70
C LEU A 393 -4.03 -22.91 3.21
N ASN A 394 -3.82 -24.08 2.63
CA ASN A 394 -3.92 -24.28 1.18
C ASN A 394 -5.35 -24.38 0.65
N ARG A 395 -6.28 -24.97 1.40
CA ARG A 395 -7.68 -25.15 0.96
C ARG A 395 -8.65 -24.10 1.46
N VAL A 396 -8.38 -23.48 2.60
CA VAL A 396 -9.30 -22.50 3.18
C VAL A 396 -8.73 -21.09 2.98
N LEU A 397 -7.65 -20.74 3.69
CA LEU A 397 -7.18 -19.36 3.76
C LEU A 397 -6.63 -18.83 2.43
N PHE A 398 -5.76 -19.58 1.76
CA PHE A 398 -5.19 -19.18 0.47
C PHE A 398 -6.21 -19.28 -0.67
N SER A 399 -7.19 -20.17 -0.56
CA SER A 399 -8.32 -20.24 -1.49
C SER A 399 -9.17 -18.97 -1.39
N MET A 400 -9.46 -18.51 -0.17
CA MET A 400 -10.16 -17.25 0.08
C MET A 400 -9.42 -16.05 -0.51
N VAL A 401 -8.11 -15.95 -0.26
CA VAL A 401 -7.27 -14.88 -0.84
C VAL A 401 -7.31 -14.93 -2.37
N GLY A 402 -7.18 -16.13 -2.96
CA GLY A 402 -7.23 -16.33 -4.42
C GLY A 402 -8.57 -15.95 -5.04
N ASN A 403 -9.69 -16.42 -4.47
CA ASN A 403 -11.03 -16.10 -4.94
C ASN A 403 -11.29 -14.59 -4.92
N LEU A 404 -10.91 -13.91 -3.84
CA LEU A 404 -11.04 -12.46 -3.71
C LEU A 404 -10.15 -11.71 -4.71
N SER A 405 -8.92 -12.18 -4.91
CA SER A 405 -8.00 -11.61 -5.91
C SER A 405 -8.60 -11.69 -7.32
N ASP A 406 -9.15 -12.85 -7.70
CA ASP A 406 -9.78 -13.07 -9.01
C ASP A 406 -11.04 -12.20 -9.20
N VAL A 407 -11.86 -12.05 -8.15
CA VAL A 407 -13.04 -11.17 -8.17
C VAL A 407 -12.61 -9.71 -8.31
N LEU A 408 -11.61 -9.28 -7.53
CA LEU A 408 -11.08 -7.92 -7.58
C LEU A 408 -10.51 -7.59 -8.97
N GLU A 409 -9.77 -8.52 -9.58
CA GLU A 409 -9.24 -8.34 -10.94
C GLU A 409 -10.36 -8.21 -11.97
N LYS A 410 -11.43 -9.01 -11.86
CA LYS A 410 -12.62 -8.91 -12.72
C LYS A 410 -13.35 -7.58 -12.54
N VAL A 411 -13.54 -7.12 -11.30
CA VAL A 411 -14.20 -5.82 -11.00
C VAL A 411 -13.37 -4.67 -11.58
N ARG A 412 -12.04 -4.72 -11.41
CA ARG A 412 -11.14 -3.71 -11.97
C ARG A 412 -11.20 -3.63 -13.50
N LYS A 413 -11.19 -4.78 -14.19
CA LYS A 413 -11.28 -4.83 -15.67
C LYS A 413 -12.60 -4.29 -16.21
N LYS A 414 -13.68 -4.37 -15.43
CA LYS A 414 -15.03 -3.95 -15.87
C LYS A 414 -15.25 -2.43 -15.89
N GLN A 415 -14.29 -1.59 -15.48
CA GLN A 415 -14.42 -0.11 -15.43
C GLN A 415 -15.80 0.35 -14.92
N GLY A 416 -16.26 -0.23 -13.80
CA GLY A 416 -17.47 0.22 -13.10
C GLY A 416 -17.26 1.55 -12.37
N PRO A 417 -18.33 2.16 -11.81
CA PRO A 417 -18.19 3.33 -10.96
C PRO A 417 -17.21 3.05 -9.80
N GLU A 418 -16.32 4.00 -9.48
CA GLU A 418 -15.27 3.88 -8.44
C GLU A 418 -15.79 3.40 -7.07
N ASN A 419 -17.09 3.54 -6.81
CA ASN A 419 -17.77 3.13 -5.59
C ASN A 419 -17.74 1.62 -5.29
N GLU A 420 -17.64 0.75 -6.30
CA GLU A 420 -17.64 -0.71 -6.05
C GLU A 420 -16.23 -1.25 -5.74
N LEU A 421 -15.18 -0.62 -6.25
CA LEU A 421 -13.81 -1.13 -6.10
C LEU A 421 -13.29 -0.97 -4.66
N LYS A 422 -13.59 0.15 -4.01
CA LYS A 422 -13.07 0.47 -2.67
C LYS A 422 -13.49 -0.54 -1.59
N PRO A 423 -14.76 -0.95 -1.47
CA PRO A 423 -15.16 -2.00 -0.54
C PRO A 423 -14.45 -3.35 -0.76
N TRP A 424 -14.15 -3.72 -2.02
CA TRP A 424 -13.38 -4.93 -2.30
C TRP A 424 -11.91 -4.81 -1.90
N ILE A 425 -11.31 -3.63 -2.08
CA ILE A 425 -9.95 -3.35 -1.58
C ILE A 425 -9.93 -3.48 -0.05
N GLU A 426 -10.88 -2.87 0.66
CA GLU A 426 -10.99 -2.93 2.12
C GLU A 426 -11.13 -4.38 2.64
N THR A 427 -12.01 -5.19 2.02
CA THR A 427 -12.14 -6.62 2.35
C THR A 427 -10.83 -7.38 2.08
N THR A 428 -10.15 -7.11 0.96
CA THR A 428 -8.89 -7.78 0.62
C THR A 428 -7.78 -7.42 1.61
N VAL A 429 -7.66 -6.15 2.01
CA VAL A 429 -6.72 -5.70 3.05
C VAL A 429 -6.99 -6.41 4.38
N LEU A 430 -8.26 -6.53 4.79
CA LEU A 430 -8.65 -7.24 5.99
C LEU A 430 -8.18 -8.70 5.95
N VAL A 431 -8.39 -9.38 4.83
CA VAL A 431 -7.97 -10.78 4.63
C VAL A 431 -6.45 -10.93 4.68
N ILE A 432 -5.69 -10.09 3.95
CA ILE A 432 -4.22 -10.17 3.94
C ILE A 432 -3.67 -9.99 5.36
N LYS A 433 -4.12 -8.95 6.08
CA LYS A 433 -3.67 -8.67 7.45
C LYS A 433 -4.04 -9.81 8.40
N GLY A 434 -5.28 -10.32 8.31
CA GLY A 434 -5.77 -11.41 9.14
C GLY A 434 -5.02 -12.72 8.92
N VAL A 435 -4.92 -13.18 7.67
CA VAL A 435 -4.21 -14.42 7.31
C VAL A 435 -2.74 -14.33 7.69
N SER A 436 -2.09 -13.20 7.42
CA SER A 436 -0.68 -13.00 7.75
C SER A 436 -0.44 -12.95 9.26
N SER A 437 -1.36 -12.36 10.03
CA SER A 437 -1.31 -12.40 11.50
C SER A 437 -1.44 -13.82 12.04
N LEU A 438 -2.33 -14.64 11.47
CA LEU A 438 -2.45 -16.05 11.85
C LEU A 438 -1.17 -16.82 11.54
N VAL A 439 -0.61 -16.66 10.34
CA VAL A 439 0.67 -17.27 9.96
C VAL A 439 1.78 -16.83 10.89
N ALA A 440 1.83 -15.55 11.26
CA ALA A 440 2.83 -15.01 12.18
C ALA A 440 2.68 -15.57 13.62
N ASN A 441 1.44 -15.68 14.12
CA ASN A 441 1.16 -16.19 15.46
C ASN A 441 1.43 -17.69 15.62
N PHE A 442 1.19 -18.48 14.57
CA PHE A 442 1.32 -19.95 14.59
C PHE A 442 2.54 -20.47 13.81
N LEU A 443 3.49 -19.58 13.50
CA LEU A 443 4.65 -19.86 12.64
C LEU A 443 5.43 -21.10 13.08
N ASN A 444 5.69 -21.27 14.38
CA ASN A 444 6.47 -22.38 14.93
C ASN A 444 5.91 -23.76 14.54
N VAL A 445 4.58 -23.89 14.55
CA VAL A 445 3.89 -25.13 14.20
C VAL A 445 3.87 -25.31 12.68
N ILE A 446 3.69 -24.23 11.93
CA ILE A 446 3.62 -24.23 10.46
C ILE A 446 4.99 -24.59 9.83
N VAL A 447 6.09 -24.07 10.38
CA VAL A 447 7.46 -24.33 9.88
C VAL A 447 7.89 -25.78 10.11
N SER A 448 7.29 -26.48 11.07
CA SER A 448 7.59 -27.88 11.37
C SER A 448 7.07 -28.88 10.32
N ASP A 449 6.34 -28.42 9.29
CA ASP A 449 5.84 -29.26 8.21
C ASP A 449 6.90 -29.52 7.12
N GLU A 450 6.97 -30.74 6.60
CA GLU A 450 7.94 -31.12 5.55
C GLU A 450 7.73 -30.35 4.24
N ASP A 451 6.50 -29.97 3.93
CA ASP A 451 6.12 -29.24 2.71
C ASP A 451 5.83 -27.75 2.98
N PHE A 452 6.36 -27.21 4.07
CA PHE A 452 6.25 -25.79 4.43
C PHE A 452 6.61 -24.87 3.24
N LEU A 453 7.69 -25.17 2.53
CA LEU A 453 8.17 -24.38 1.39
C LEU A 453 7.15 -24.25 0.26
N GLN A 454 6.33 -25.27 0.00
CA GLN A 454 5.29 -25.20 -1.03
C GLN A 454 4.18 -24.24 -0.63
N SER A 455 3.74 -24.31 0.63
CA SER A 455 2.73 -23.41 1.20
C SER A 455 3.25 -21.97 1.27
N TRP A 456 4.53 -21.80 1.60
CA TRP A 456 5.21 -20.51 1.62
C TRP A 456 5.26 -19.88 0.23
N LYS A 457 5.75 -20.61 -0.78
CA LYS A 457 5.76 -20.14 -2.18
C LYS A 457 4.39 -19.69 -2.63
N ARG A 458 3.37 -20.50 -2.36
CA ARG A 458 1.98 -20.18 -2.72
C ARG A 458 1.48 -18.90 -2.06
N LEU A 459 1.78 -18.65 -0.78
CA LEU A 459 1.45 -17.39 -0.11
C LEU A 459 2.10 -16.21 -0.84
N PHE A 460 3.40 -16.28 -1.13
CA PHE A 460 4.13 -15.21 -1.79
C PHE A 460 3.70 -15.01 -3.25
N ASP A 461 3.29 -16.05 -3.96
CA ASP A 461 2.70 -15.94 -5.30
C ASP A 461 1.38 -15.14 -5.25
N PHE A 462 0.55 -15.36 -4.22
CA PHE A 462 -0.67 -14.57 -4.02
C PHE A 462 -0.38 -13.12 -3.68
N LEU A 463 0.57 -12.88 -2.77
CA LEU A 463 0.99 -11.52 -2.42
C LEU A 463 1.59 -10.80 -3.63
N GLN A 464 2.38 -11.50 -4.45
CA GLN A 464 2.93 -10.95 -5.70
C GLN A 464 1.81 -10.54 -6.66
N LYS A 465 0.81 -11.41 -6.90
CA LYS A 465 -0.36 -11.08 -7.74
C LYS A 465 -1.08 -9.81 -7.25
N LEU A 466 -1.22 -9.63 -5.93
CA LEU A 466 -1.88 -8.46 -5.35
C LEU A 466 -1.03 -7.19 -5.53
N VAL A 467 0.29 -7.29 -5.36
CA VAL A 467 1.21 -6.16 -5.59
C VAL A 467 1.29 -5.81 -7.09
N ASP A 468 1.21 -6.79 -7.98
CA ASP A 468 1.15 -6.60 -9.43
C ASP A 468 -0.11 -5.83 -9.87
N MET A 469 -1.15 -5.78 -9.03
CA MET A 469 -2.31 -4.92 -9.26
C MET A 469 -1.96 -3.43 -9.10
N ARG A 470 -0.86 -3.06 -8.43
CA ARG A 470 -0.39 -1.67 -8.26
C ARG A 470 -1.39 -0.75 -7.56
N LEU A 471 -2.11 -1.27 -6.57
CA LEU A 471 -2.96 -0.49 -5.67
C LEU A 471 -2.19 -0.22 -4.38
N LEU A 472 -2.05 1.05 -3.99
CA LEU A 472 -1.21 1.46 -2.86
C LEU A 472 -1.65 0.83 -1.54
N GLU A 473 -2.96 0.73 -1.32
CA GLU A 473 -3.56 0.15 -0.12
C GLU A 473 -3.26 -1.35 0.01
N LEU A 474 -3.23 -2.08 -1.13
CA LEU A 474 -2.85 -3.49 -1.16
C LEU A 474 -1.36 -3.69 -0.97
N SER A 475 -0.53 -2.83 -1.57
CA SER A 475 0.92 -2.86 -1.37
C SER A 475 1.28 -2.58 0.09
N GLU A 476 0.68 -1.56 0.72
CA GLU A 476 0.83 -1.27 2.14
C GLU A 476 0.48 -2.49 2.99
N ALA A 477 -0.73 -3.05 2.80
CA ALA A 477 -1.20 -4.19 3.56
C ALA A 477 -0.29 -5.42 3.37
N THR A 478 0.17 -5.66 2.14
CA THR A 478 1.07 -6.78 1.80
C THR A 478 2.41 -6.63 2.50
N PHE A 479 3.09 -5.49 2.34
CA PHE A 479 4.41 -5.30 2.96
C PHE A 479 4.32 -5.21 4.49
N ALA A 480 3.32 -4.53 5.05
CA ALA A 480 3.13 -4.51 6.51
C ALA A 480 2.93 -5.93 7.09
N SER A 481 2.17 -6.75 6.37
CA SER A 481 1.92 -8.15 6.73
C SER A 481 3.17 -9.01 6.63
N VAL A 482 3.94 -8.88 5.53
CA VAL A 482 5.24 -9.57 5.37
C VAL A 482 6.20 -9.15 6.48
N SER A 483 6.29 -7.87 6.81
CA SER A 483 7.14 -7.38 7.90
C SER A 483 6.76 -8.03 9.23
N SER A 484 5.46 -8.13 9.54
CA SER A 484 4.96 -8.79 10.76
C SER A 484 5.37 -10.26 10.82
N ILE A 485 5.19 -11.00 9.72
CA ILE A 485 5.62 -12.41 9.64
C ILE A 485 7.13 -12.52 9.89
N LEU A 486 7.95 -11.72 9.21
CA LEU A 486 9.41 -11.75 9.35
C LEU A 486 9.88 -11.42 10.78
N THR A 487 9.19 -10.51 11.49
CA THR A 487 9.53 -10.22 12.89
C THR A 487 9.36 -11.41 13.82
N GLN A 488 8.37 -12.27 13.58
CA GLN A 488 8.16 -13.52 14.33
C GLN A 488 9.14 -14.62 13.89
N CYS A 489 9.64 -14.60 12.65
CA CYS A 489 10.71 -15.51 12.21
C CYS A 489 12.01 -15.30 13.02
N ASN A 490 12.32 -14.05 13.39
CA ASN A 490 13.52 -13.71 14.14
C ASN A 490 13.61 -14.39 15.53
N SER A 491 12.49 -14.79 16.12
CA SER A 491 12.45 -15.42 17.44
C SER A 491 12.43 -16.95 17.41
N SER A 492 12.16 -17.56 16.24
CA SER A 492 11.76 -18.97 16.13
C SER A 492 12.75 -19.88 15.42
N GLY A 493 13.72 -19.34 14.68
CA GLY A 493 14.79 -20.10 14.01
C GLY A 493 15.09 -19.58 12.59
N GLU A 494 16.26 -19.95 12.04
CA GLU A 494 16.66 -19.54 10.69
C GLU A 494 15.72 -20.12 9.62
N LEU A 495 15.05 -19.24 8.87
CA LEU A 495 14.31 -19.63 7.66
C LEU A 495 15.28 -20.23 6.63
N SER A 496 14.80 -21.22 5.86
CA SER A 496 15.55 -21.75 4.71
C SER A 496 15.91 -20.65 3.70
N LYS A 497 17.01 -20.83 2.97
CA LYS A 497 17.47 -19.86 1.95
C LYS A 497 16.43 -19.64 0.85
N GLU A 498 15.72 -20.69 0.47
CA GLU A 498 14.65 -20.66 -0.53
C GLU A 498 13.46 -19.83 -0.05
N ALA A 499 13.10 -19.90 1.23
CA ALA A 499 12.04 -19.07 1.80
C ALA A 499 12.42 -17.59 1.80
N CYS A 500 13.67 -17.25 2.16
CA CYS A 500 14.19 -15.88 2.09
C CYS A 500 14.24 -15.35 0.65
N HIS A 501 14.58 -16.21 -0.32
CA HIS A 501 14.56 -15.83 -1.74
C HIS A 501 13.16 -15.44 -2.20
N CYS A 502 12.10 -16.15 -1.77
CA CYS A 502 10.71 -15.78 -2.10
C CYS A 502 10.33 -14.39 -1.58
N VAL A 503 10.79 -14.04 -0.38
CA VAL A 503 10.57 -12.71 0.21
C VAL A 503 11.35 -11.65 -0.58
N TRP A 504 12.61 -11.95 -0.93
CA TRP A 504 13.44 -11.06 -1.75
C TRP A 504 12.81 -10.79 -3.12
N THR A 505 12.33 -11.83 -3.81
CA THR A 505 11.69 -11.67 -5.12
C THR A 505 10.43 -10.83 -5.03
N LEU A 506 9.62 -11.01 -3.98
CA LEU A 506 8.44 -10.16 -3.74
C LEU A 506 8.85 -8.71 -3.50
N TRP A 507 9.86 -8.47 -2.68
CA TRP A 507 10.35 -7.13 -2.38
C TRP A 507 10.96 -6.43 -3.61
N ALA A 508 11.76 -7.15 -4.39
CA ALA A 508 12.42 -6.65 -5.59
C ALA A 508 11.42 -6.36 -6.74
N ASN A 509 10.40 -7.19 -6.91
CA ASN A 509 9.41 -6.97 -7.96
C ASN A 509 8.30 -6.00 -7.54
N GLY A 510 8.00 -5.96 -6.24
CA GLY A 510 6.84 -5.27 -5.69
C GLY A 510 7.03 -3.80 -5.34
N HIS A 511 8.02 -3.11 -5.90
CA HIS A 511 8.31 -1.72 -5.56
C HIS A 511 7.07 -0.81 -5.81
N PRO A 512 6.53 -0.15 -4.76
CA PRO A 512 5.23 0.54 -4.85
C PRO A 512 5.23 1.75 -5.79
N MET A 513 6.41 2.24 -6.20
CA MET A 513 6.59 3.48 -6.98
C MET A 513 7.56 3.32 -8.16
N ARG A 514 7.52 2.18 -8.86
CA ARG A 514 8.53 1.84 -9.90
C ARG A 514 8.35 2.60 -11.23
N GLU A 515 7.13 2.97 -11.61
CA GLU A 515 6.84 3.67 -12.88
C GLU A 515 6.40 5.12 -12.66
N GLU A 516 6.90 6.02 -13.51
CA GLU A 516 6.46 7.43 -13.68
C GLU A 516 5.06 7.53 -14.34
N ASN A 517 4.12 6.64 -14.00
CA ASN A 517 2.73 6.91 -14.34
C ASN A 517 2.33 8.22 -13.64
N PRO A 518 1.42 9.04 -14.22
CA PRO A 518 1.01 10.29 -13.61
C PRO A 518 0.42 9.98 -12.25
N VAL A 519 1.24 10.11 -11.20
CA VAL A 519 0.86 9.75 -9.85
C VAL A 519 -0.34 10.61 -9.52
N ASP A 520 -1.44 9.98 -9.10
CA ASP A 520 -2.62 10.71 -8.64
C ASP A 520 -2.18 11.59 -7.46
N GLN A 521 -2.02 12.88 -7.74
CA GLN A 521 -1.46 13.85 -6.79
C GLN A 521 -2.34 13.98 -5.55
N ASN A 522 -3.56 13.43 -5.57
CA ASN A 522 -4.52 13.49 -4.48
C ASN A 522 -4.35 12.38 -3.43
N ARG A 523 -3.60 11.31 -3.71
CA ARG A 523 -3.37 10.23 -2.73
C ARG A 523 -1.93 10.22 -2.25
N SER A 524 -1.76 10.26 -0.93
CA SER A 524 -0.45 10.07 -0.29
C SER A 524 0.02 8.64 -0.51
N ASN A 525 1.29 8.47 -0.90
CA ASN A 525 1.93 7.16 -1.06
C ASN A 525 2.86 6.81 0.10
N GLN A 526 2.84 7.60 1.18
CA GLN A 526 3.75 7.45 2.32
C GLN A 526 3.56 6.13 3.06
N ASP A 527 2.33 5.71 3.33
CA ASP A 527 2.07 4.54 4.16
C ASP A 527 2.56 3.24 3.49
N ALA A 528 2.32 3.10 2.18
CA ALA A 528 2.88 2.01 1.38
C ALA A 528 4.42 2.03 1.34
N ALA A 529 5.02 3.22 1.26
CA ALA A 529 6.48 3.40 1.31
C ALA A 529 7.07 2.97 2.66
N LEU A 530 6.42 3.35 3.77
CA LEU A 530 6.84 3.00 5.13
C LEU A 530 6.79 1.49 5.33
N ALA A 531 5.69 0.85 4.95
CA ALA A 531 5.55 -0.60 5.02
C ALA A 531 6.63 -1.32 4.18
N TYR A 532 6.89 -0.84 2.96
CA TYR A 532 7.94 -1.37 2.10
C TYR A 532 9.34 -1.25 2.72
N MET A 533 9.66 -0.09 3.32
CA MET A 533 10.93 0.13 4.00
C MET A 533 11.10 -0.74 5.26
N GLN A 534 10.02 -0.95 6.02
CA GLN A 534 10.04 -1.85 7.17
C GLN A 534 10.33 -3.29 6.76
N THR A 535 9.75 -3.77 5.65
CA THR A 535 10.09 -5.10 5.13
C THR A 535 11.56 -5.23 4.73
N LEU A 536 12.15 -4.19 4.13
CA LEU A 536 13.58 -4.18 3.82
C LEU A 536 14.42 -4.31 5.09
N GLN A 537 14.08 -3.59 6.17
CA GLN A 537 14.82 -3.70 7.43
C GLN A 537 14.80 -5.11 7.99
N GLN A 538 13.64 -5.77 8.01
CA GLN A 538 13.52 -7.15 8.48
C GLN A 538 14.26 -8.14 7.57
N LEU A 539 14.12 -7.98 6.25
CA LEU A 539 14.83 -8.81 5.28
C LEU A 539 16.34 -8.66 5.42
N TYR A 540 16.81 -7.42 5.59
CA TYR A 540 18.23 -7.12 5.75
C TYR A 540 18.79 -7.76 7.02
N HIS A 541 18.06 -7.70 8.14
CA HIS A 541 18.46 -8.39 9.37
C HIS A 541 18.58 -9.92 9.20
N LEU A 542 17.66 -10.54 8.47
CA LEU A 542 17.65 -12.00 8.23
C LEU A 542 18.68 -12.47 7.20
N HIS A 543 18.96 -11.67 6.16
CA HIS A 543 19.71 -12.10 4.98
C HIS A 543 21.07 -11.39 4.80
N LYS A 544 21.53 -10.61 5.80
CA LYS A 544 22.74 -9.78 5.74
C LYS A 544 23.98 -10.49 5.18
N SER A 545 24.21 -11.75 5.60
CA SER A 545 25.39 -12.54 5.22
C SER A 545 25.43 -12.93 3.75
N HIS A 546 24.28 -12.95 3.07
CA HIS A 546 24.10 -13.44 1.71
C HIS A 546 23.76 -12.34 0.69
N LEU A 547 23.80 -11.07 1.10
CA LEU A 547 23.61 -9.94 0.18
C LEU A 547 24.89 -9.61 -0.58
N ASP A 548 24.92 -9.98 -1.86
CA ASP A 548 25.95 -9.61 -2.85
C ASP A 548 25.84 -8.16 -3.31
N ALA A 549 26.85 -7.68 -4.07
CA ALA A 549 26.88 -6.32 -4.60
C ALA A 549 25.66 -5.97 -5.48
N GLU A 550 25.20 -6.90 -6.32
CA GLU A 550 24.00 -6.70 -7.17
C GLU A 550 22.73 -6.48 -6.34
N HIS A 551 22.61 -7.20 -5.21
CA HIS A 551 21.51 -7.01 -4.27
C HIS A 551 21.58 -5.63 -3.60
N ILE A 552 22.79 -5.12 -3.32
CA ILE A 552 22.96 -3.77 -2.79
C ILE A 552 22.58 -2.72 -3.84
N ASP A 553 22.97 -2.90 -5.11
CA ASP A 553 22.64 -1.96 -6.19
C ASP A 553 21.12 -1.85 -6.39
N THR A 554 20.41 -2.98 -6.39
CA THR A 554 18.94 -2.99 -6.45
C THR A 554 18.31 -2.30 -5.23
N ILE A 555 18.85 -2.49 -4.02
CA ILE A 555 18.41 -1.74 -2.84
C ILE A 555 18.59 -0.24 -3.05
N LEU A 556 19.77 0.20 -3.45
CA LEU A 556 20.09 1.62 -3.66
C LEU A 556 19.21 2.24 -4.76
N GLU A 557 18.92 1.52 -5.85
CA GLU A 557 17.97 1.96 -6.87
C GLU A 557 16.56 2.16 -6.32
N HIS A 558 16.06 1.19 -5.55
CA HIS A 558 14.73 1.27 -4.95
C HIS A 558 14.62 2.42 -3.95
N LEU A 559 15.64 2.63 -3.10
CA LEU A 559 15.68 3.77 -2.18
C LEU A 559 15.60 5.11 -2.93
N ARG A 560 16.29 5.23 -4.08
CA ARG A 560 16.24 6.44 -4.92
C ARG A 560 14.84 6.67 -5.49
N LEU A 561 14.25 5.65 -6.11
CA LEU A 561 12.92 5.74 -6.70
C LEU A 561 11.86 6.09 -5.66
N LEU A 562 11.92 5.47 -4.48
CA LEU A 562 10.99 5.70 -3.39
C LEU A 562 11.04 7.14 -2.86
N VAL A 563 12.23 7.73 -2.76
CA VAL A 563 12.39 9.14 -2.34
C VAL A 563 11.91 10.10 -3.44
N TRP A 564 12.33 9.90 -4.69
CA TRP A 564 12.01 10.82 -5.78
C TRP A 564 10.53 10.81 -6.20
N ASN A 565 9.85 9.67 -6.04
CA ASN A 565 8.44 9.52 -6.39
C ASN A 565 7.50 9.72 -5.18
N SER A 566 8.02 10.19 -4.05
CA SER A 566 7.23 10.44 -2.84
C SER A 566 6.25 11.62 -3.01
N ILE A 567 5.01 11.42 -2.56
CA ILE A 567 3.96 12.44 -2.48
C ILE A 567 3.57 12.59 -1.02
N TYR A 568 3.68 13.82 -0.51
CA TYR A 568 3.34 14.11 0.87
C TYR A 568 1.88 14.52 1.05
N PRO A 569 1.31 14.25 2.23
CA PRO A 569 0.07 14.89 2.64
C PRO A 569 0.25 16.42 2.67
N PRO A 570 -0.84 17.19 2.45
CA PRO A 570 -0.78 18.64 2.49
C PRO A 570 -0.21 19.13 3.83
N TYR A 571 0.59 20.21 3.78
CA TYR A 571 1.24 20.85 4.94
C TYR A 571 2.43 20.11 5.58
N SER A 572 3.06 19.14 4.91
CA SER A 572 4.33 18.53 5.35
C SER A 572 5.54 19.06 4.55
N PRO A 573 6.09 20.25 4.87
CA PRO A 573 7.28 20.75 4.18
C PRO A 573 8.56 20.09 4.71
N ASP A 574 9.32 19.44 3.82
CA ASP A 574 10.66 18.90 4.05
C ASP A 574 11.74 20.02 4.03
N THR A 575 11.57 21.00 4.93
CA THR A 575 12.51 22.14 5.09
C THR A 575 13.32 22.05 6.38
N GLU A 576 12.71 21.63 7.48
CA GLU A 576 13.40 21.50 8.78
C GLU A 576 13.52 20.06 9.25
N ARG A 577 12.52 19.23 8.96
CA ARG A 577 12.46 17.84 9.38
C ARG A 577 12.23 16.97 8.17
N CYS A 578 13.02 15.91 8.07
CA CYS A 578 12.80 14.87 7.09
C CYS A 578 11.45 14.18 7.35
N SER A 579 10.83 13.67 6.30
CA SER A 579 9.65 12.82 6.45
C SER A 579 10.01 11.49 7.11
N ALA A 580 9.01 10.76 7.60
CA ALA A 580 9.21 9.44 8.19
C ALA A 580 9.89 8.47 7.21
N VAL A 581 9.50 8.53 5.93
CA VAL A 581 10.10 7.73 4.85
C VAL A 581 11.57 8.10 4.65
N GLN A 582 11.87 9.38 4.51
CA GLN A 582 13.25 9.87 4.36
C GLN A 582 14.13 9.49 5.55
N ALA A 583 13.61 9.59 6.78
CA ALA A 583 14.33 9.20 7.99
C ALA A 583 14.66 7.69 8.00
N LEU A 584 13.72 6.83 7.57
CA LEU A 584 13.98 5.39 7.43
C LEU A 584 15.01 5.09 6.34
N VAL A 585 14.96 5.79 5.20
CA VAL A 585 15.95 5.66 4.11
C VAL A 585 17.34 6.06 4.62
N ILE A 586 17.48 7.17 5.34
CA ILE A 586 18.74 7.58 5.96
C ILE A 586 19.24 6.52 6.94
N GLY A 587 18.34 5.97 7.77
CA GLY A 587 18.66 4.87 8.69
C GLY A 587 19.21 3.65 7.97
N CYS A 588 18.59 3.23 6.86
CA CYS A 588 19.04 2.09 6.05
C CYS A 588 20.37 2.38 5.34
N LEU A 589 20.57 3.59 4.80
CA LEU A 589 21.84 3.97 4.18
C LEU A 589 22.97 3.97 5.22
N ARG A 590 22.68 4.42 6.45
CA ARG A 590 23.65 4.38 7.56
C ARG A 590 24.04 2.96 7.95
N THR A 591 23.09 2.02 8.02
CA THR A 591 23.42 0.61 8.30
C THR A 591 24.24 -0.01 7.17
N LEU A 592 23.91 0.27 5.91
CA LEU A 592 24.71 -0.16 4.75
C LEU A 592 26.15 0.38 4.79
N CYS A 593 26.33 1.66 5.15
CA CYS A 593 27.66 2.26 5.31
C CYS A 593 28.52 1.51 6.35
N MET A 594 27.94 1.09 7.47
CA MET A 594 28.66 0.42 8.55
C MET A 594 29.06 -1.02 8.21
N GLU A 595 28.29 -1.70 7.37
CA GLU A 595 28.35 -3.16 7.26
C GLU A 595 28.80 -3.70 5.90
N LYS A 596 28.68 -2.90 4.83
CA LYS A 596 28.94 -3.32 3.45
C LYS A 596 30.07 -2.52 2.80
N GLU A 597 31.28 -2.74 3.31
CA GLU A 597 32.50 -2.09 2.80
C GLU A 597 32.78 -2.41 1.32
N ASN A 598 32.34 -3.59 0.85
CA ASN A 598 32.57 -4.04 -0.52
C ASN A 598 31.77 -3.27 -1.58
N SER A 599 30.77 -2.48 -1.19
CA SER A 599 29.91 -1.69 -2.08
C SER A 599 30.04 -0.19 -1.79
N GLN A 600 31.16 0.24 -1.18
CA GLN A 600 31.37 1.62 -0.75
C GLN A 600 31.15 2.62 -1.89
N ALA A 601 31.66 2.35 -3.09
CA ALA A 601 31.52 3.23 -4.25
C ALA A 601 30.05 3.41 -4.70
N ALA A 602 29.26 2.33 -4.72
CA ALA A 602 27.85 2.37 -5.10
C ALA A 602 27.03 3.14 -4.06
N ILE A 603 27.26 2.89 -2.76
CA ILE A 603 26.60 3.58 -1.65
C ILE A 603 26.88 5.09 -1.72
N LEU A 604 28.14 5.48 -1.90
CA LEU A 604 28.55 6.88 -2.03
C LEU A 604 27.93 7.57 -3.25
N SER A 605 27.85 6.88 -4.38
CA SER A 605 27.20 7.41 -5.59
C SER A 605 25.72 7.67 -5.36
N CYS A 606 25.02 6.72 -4.72
CA CYS A 606 23.63 6.87 -4.35
C CYS A 606 23.42 8.03 -3.36
N LEU A 607 24.27 8.16 -2.35
CA LEU A 607 24.23 9.27 -1.39
C LEU A 607 24.43 10.63 -2.08
N ALA A 608 25.37 10.70 -3.03
CA ALA A 608 25.63 11.91 -3.81
C ALA A 608 24.38 12.33 -4.61
N ASP A 609 23.80 11.41 -5.38
CA ASP A 609 22.59 11.69 -6.18
C ASP A 609 21.41 12.13 -5.32
N LEU A 610 21.21 11.49 -4.16
CA LEU A 610 20.15 11.86 -3.23
C LEU A 610 20.40 13.23 -2.57
N SER A 611 21.65 13.59 -2.30
CA SER A 611 21.99 14.90 -1.72
C SER A 611 21.69 16.08 -2.66
N ASP A 612 21.72 15.84 -3.98
CA ASP A 612 21.43 16.84 -5.03
C ASP A 612 19.92 16.95 -5.37
N SER A 613 19.07 16.20 -4.66
CA SER A 613 17.61 16.19 -4.90
C SER A 613 16.95 17.58 -4.88
N PRO A 614 17.33 18.55 -4.00
CA PRO A 614 16.76 19.89 -4.03
C PRO A 614 17.02 20.64 -5.35
N LEU A 615 18.17 20.40 -6.00
CA LEU A 615 18.52 21.10 -7.23
C LEU A 615 18.01 20.39 -8.48
N SER A 616 17.98 19.06 -8.44
CA SER A 616 17.66 18.23 -9.61
C SER A 616 16.18 17.89 -9.75
N LYS A 617 15.44 17.73 -8.64
CA LYS A 617 14.05 17.23 -8.62
C LYS A 617 13.01 18.27 -8.18
N TRP A 618 13.43 19.38 -7.59
CA TRP A 618 12.52 20.44 -7.12
C TRP A 618 12.64 21.72 -7.95
N ASN A 619 11.50 22.33 -8.27
CA ASN A 619 11.42 23.60 -9.01
C ASN A 619 10.44 24.56 -8.32
N PRO A 620 10.57 25.89 -8.47
CA PRO A 620 9.65 26.85 -7.86
C PRO A 620 8.18 26.70 -8.28
N SER A 621 7.94 26.09 -9.45
CA SER A 621 6.61 25.78 -9.99
C SER A 621 6.10 24.39 -9.60
N SER A 622 6.84 23.64 -8.77
CA SER A 622 6.41 22.30 -8.32
C SER A 622 5.23 22.41 -7.37
N ASP A 623 4.35 21.41 -7.41
CA ASP A 623 3.24 21.29 -6.45
C ASP A 623 3.76 21.24 -5.01
N SER A 624 3.04 21.91 -4.11
CA SER A 624 3.20 21.90 -2.65
C SER A 624 3.24 20.51 -2.02
N ARG A 625 2.70 19.48 -2.70
CA ARG A 625 2.69 18.08 -2.25
C ARG A 625 3.99 17.33 -2.56
N LYS A 626 4.86 17.88 -3.41
CA LYS A 626 6.19 17.32 -3.67
C LYS A 626 7.20 17.79 -2.61
N PRO A 627 8.15 16.93 -2.19
CA PRO A 627 9.19 17.31 -1.26
C PRO A 627 10.04 18.48 -1.76
N GLY A 628 10.46 19.36 -0.86
CA GLY A 628 11.54 20.32 -1.12
C GLY A 628 12.94 19.69 -1.04
N PHE A 629 13.06 18.50 -0.42
CA PHE A 629 14.32 17.76 -0.21
C PHE A 629 15.38 18.48 0.64
N VAL A 630 15.07 19.61 1.27
CA VAL A 630 16.08 20.47 1.94
C VAL A 630 16.59 19.82 3.22
N ALA A 631 15.71 19.38 4.13
CA ALA A 631 16.17 18.73 5.37
C ALA A 631 16.82 17.37 5.07
N PHE A 632 16.26 16.64 4.10
CA PHE A 632 16.83 15.39 3.59
C PHE A 632 18.25 15.56 3.03
N SER A 633 18.48 16.53 2.14
CA SER A 633 19.81 16.81 1.60
C SER A 633 20.81 17.17 2.70
N LYS A 634 20.43 18.03 3.66
CA LYS A 634 21.29 18.41 4.79
C LYS A 634 21.75 17.23 5.63
N THR A 635 20.86 16.29 5.91
CA THR A 635 21.19 15.11 6.72
C THR A 635 22.03 14.10 5.94
N LEU A 636 21.82 13.98 4.63
CA LEU A 636 22.69 13.17 3.76
C LEU A 636 24.10 13.74 3.62
N ILE A 637 24.24 15.07 3.53
CA ILE A 637 25.55 15.75 3.53
C ILE A 637 26.31 15.41 4.81
N ASP A 638 25.65 15.47 5.96
CA ASP A 638 26.23 15.09 7.26
C ASP A 638 26.61 13.59 7.28
N LEU A 639 25.77 12.73 6.70
CA LEU A 639 26.02 11.28 6.61
C LEU A 639 27.24 10.95 5.73
N ILE A 640 27.37 11.58 4.55
CA ILE A 640 28.53 11.42 3.67
C ILE A 640 29.81 11.88 4.38
N SER A 641 29.74 13.04 5.04
CA SER A 641 30.88 13.58 5.79
C SER A 641 31.29 12.65 6.93
N TRP A 642 30.33 12.13 7.69
CA TRP A 642 30.56 11.15 8.75
C TRP A 642 31.18 9.87 8.21
N TYR A 643 30.62 9.32 7.13
CA TYR A 643 31.06 8.04 6.57
C TYR A 643 32.51 8.11 6.09
N ILE A 644 32.88 9.12 5.31
CA ILE A 644 34.25 9.27 4.80
C ILE A 644 35.22 9.62 5.93
N ALA A 645 34.83 10.47 6.89
CA ALA A 645 35.72 10.89 7.98
C ALA A 645 36.01 9.77 8.99
N GLU A 646 35.02 8.96 9.36
CA GLU A 646 35.20 7.90 10.37
C GLU A 646 35.67 6.57 9.77
N PHE A 647 35.15 6.16 8.62
CA PHE A 647 35.46 4.85 8.03
C PHE A 647 36.58 4.91 6.98
N GLY A 648 36.91 6.11 6.49
CA GLY A 648 37.93 6.30 5.47
C GLY A 648 37.56 5.74 4.10
N ILE A 649 38.51 5.80 3.17
CA ILE A 649 38.37 5.26 1.82
C ILE A 649 39.02 3.88 1.78
N LYS A 650 38.21 2.83 1.62
CA LYS A 650 38.65 1.42 1.69
C LYS A 650 38.71 0.73 0.33
N GLN A 651 37.85 1.13 -0.60
CA GLN A 651 37.87 0.64 -1.98
C GLN A 651 38.43 1.69 -2.97
N ASP A 652 38.58 1.32 -4.24
CA ASP A 652 38.87 2.28 -5.30
C ASP A 652 37.61 3.09 -5.64
N ILE A 653 37.53 4.30 -5.09
CA ILE A 653 36.43 5.24 -5.28
C ILE A 653 36.83 6.31 -6.33
N LEU A 654 38.10 6.37 -6.70
CA LEU A 654 38.61 7.32 -7.68
C LEU A 654 38.31 6.84 -9.11
N SER A 655 38.58 5.57 -9.42
CA SER A 655 38.30 4.99 -10.74
C SER A 655 36.81 4.79 -11.00
N ASN A 656 36.00 4.63 -9.94
CA ASN A 656 34.55 4.42 -10.01
C ASN A 656 33.74 5.72 -10.04
N ASP A 657 34.39 6.87 -10.20
CA ASP A 657 33.79 8.22 -10.26
C ASP A 657 32.99 8.68 -9.01
N ALA A 658 32.75 7.81 -8.04
CA ALA A 658 31.91 8.11 -6.87
C ALA A 658 32.45 9.29 -6.04
N LEU A 659 33.77 9.42 -5.90
CA LEU A 659 34.39 10.53 -5.16
C LEU A 659 34.23 11.86 -5.92
N ALA A 660 34.43 11.84 -7.24
CA ALA A 660 34.24 13.01 -8.09
C ALA A 660 32.76 13.44 -8.06
N LEU A 661 31.83 12.50 -8.15
CA LEU A 661 30.39 12.76 -8.11
C LEU A 661 29.98 13.48 -6.81
N ILE A 662 30.45 13.03 -5.64
CA ILE A 662 30.18 13.70 -4.35
C ILE A 662 30.65 15.16 -4.39
N LEU A 663 31.88 15.39 -4.83
CA LEU A 663 32.45 16.73 -4.89
C LEU A 663 31.74 17.62 -5.91
N GLU A 664 31.30 17.06 -7.04
CA GLU A 664 30.47 17.76 -8.04
C GLU A 664 29.13 18.20 -7.43
N ARG A 665 28.43 17.30 -6.73
CA ARG A 665 27.15 17.62 -6.07
C ARG A 665 27.31 18.64 -4.94
N PHE A 666 28.33 18.50 -4.10
CA PHE A 666 28.63 19.47 -3.05
C PHE A 666 29.00 20.84 -3.65
N GLY A 667 29.83 20.86 -4.70
CA GLY A 667 30.15 22.09 -5.42
C GLY A 667 28.92 22.78 -6.00
N ALA A 668 27.99 22.02 -6.59
CA ALA A 668 26.73 22.55 -7.10
C ALA A 668 25.89 23.20 -5.99
N LEU A 669 25.77 22.56 -4.82
CA LEU A 669 25.07 23.13 -3.66
C LEU A 669 25.73 24.40 -3.12
N ILE A 670 27.07 24.45 -3.09
CA ILE A 670 27.82 25.63 -2.65
C ILE A 670 27.59 26.82 -3.59
N LEU A 671 27.53 26.57 -4.91
CA LEU A 671 27.29 27.60 -5.93
C LEU A 671 25.89 28.22 -5.85
N GLN A 672 24.91 27.57 -5.22
CA GLN A 672 23.54 28.09 -5.08
C GLN A 672 23.39 29.18 -4.00
N LYS A 673 24.49 29.58 -3.37
CA LYS A 673 24.57 30.70 -2.42
C LYS A 673 23.93 31.97 -3.00
N TYR A 674 22.87 32.45 -2.35
CA TYR A 674 22.02 33.60 -2.77
C TYR A 674 21.26 33.46 -4.10
N ILE A 675 21.38 32.33 -4.79
CA ILE A 675 20.64 32.04 -6.03
C ILE A 675 19.42 31.17 -5.74
N TRP A 676 19.52 30.31 -4.72
CA TRP A 676 18.45 29.40 -4.30
C TRP A 676 17.14 30.13 -4.04
N LYS A 677 16.07 29.65 -4.68
CA LYS A 677 14.71 30.23 -4.63
C LYS A 677 13.79 29.53 -3.63
N GLY A 678 14.19 28.37 -3.11
CA GLY A 678 13.40 27.61 -2.14
C GLY A 678 13.53 28.14 -0.72
N LYS A 679 12.67 27.63 0.18
CA LYS A 679 12.77 27.94 1.61
C LYS A 679 13.93 27.14 2.21
N ASP A 680 14.91 27.83 2.76
CA ASP A 680 16.02 27.25 3.51
C ASP A 680 16.23 28.03 4.81
N ARG A 681 16.63 27.33 5.87
CA ARG A 681 16.86 27.90 7.21
C ARG A 681 18.27 27.56 7.69
N ASP A 682 18.80 28.40 8.58
CA ASP A 682 20.12 28.22 9.15
C ASP A 682 20.26 26.89 9.93
N PRO A 683 21.39 26.14 9.76
CA PRO A 683 22.47 26.40 8.80
C PRO A 683 22.03 26.09 7.36
N TYR A 684 22.37 26.97 6.42
CA TYR A 684 22.00 26.84 5.01
C TYR A 684 22.65 25.62 4.35
N MET A 685 22.03 25.10 3.29
CA MET A 685 22.54 23.94 2.54
C MET A 685 23.99 24.14 2.08
N TRP A 686 24.33 25.32 1.55
CA TRP A 686 25.67 25.63 1.08
C TRP A 686 26.71 25.69 2.22
N GLN A 687 26.34 26.13 3.42
CA GLN A 687 27.23 26.15 4.60
C GLN A 687 27.51 24.72 5.07
N LYS A 688 26.48 23.87 5.14
CA LYS A 688 26.63 22.45 5.43
C LYS A 688 27.49 21.74 4.39
N ALA A 689 27.22 21.95 3.09
CA ALA A 689 28.03 21.39 2.02
C ALA A 689 29.51 21.85 2.10
N SER A 690 29.76 23.12 2.44
CA SER A 690 31.12 23.66 2.62
C SER A 690 31.88 22.97 3.76
N THR A 691 31.26 22.84 4.93
CA THR A 691 31.86 22.18 6.10
C THR A 691 32.07 20.68 5.88
N ALA A 692 31.11 19.99 5.26
CA ALA A 692 31.23 18.58 4.90
C ALA A 692 32.34 18.35 3.87
N THR A 693 32.45 19.21 2.85
CA THR A 693 33.52 19.11 1.84
C THR A 693 34.90 19.16 2.50
N LEU A 694 35.13 20.11 3.43
CA LEU A 694 36.43 20.24 4.09
C LEU A 694 36.83 18.95 4.83
N LYS A 695 35.87 18.34 5.55
CA LYS A 695 36.07 17.06 6.25
C LYS A 695 36.34 15.90 5.27
N VAL A 696 35.63 15.87 4.14
CA VAL A 696 35.84 14.85 3.10
C VAL A 696 37.22 15.00 2.46
N LEU A 697 37.64 16.23 2.14
CA LEU A 697 38.94 16.51 1.51
C LEU A 697 40.14 16.22 2.42
N GLU A 698 39.99 16.34 3.74
CA GLU A 698 41.01 15.94 4.71
C GLU A 698 41.41 14.46 4.58
N VAL A 699 40.47 13.60 4.18
CA VAL A 699 40.72 12.17 3.94
C VAL A 699 41.02 11.90 2.46
N ALA A 700 40.31 12.57 1.55
CA ALA A 700 40.40 12.30 0.12
C ALA A 700 41.71 12.78 -0.51
N VAL A 701 42.27 13.93 -0.10
CA VAL A 701 43.51 14.46 -0.67
C VAL A 701 44.70 13.52 -0.42
N PRO A 702 44.99 13.07 0.83
CA PRO A 702 46.08 12.12 1.07
C PRO A 702 45.86 10.75 0.38
N TYR A 703 44.61 10.36 0.16
CA TYR A 703 44.28 9.14 -0.58
C TYR A 703 44.63 9.26 -2.07
N VAL A 704 44.23 10.37 -2.71
CA VAL A 704 44.51 10.62 -4.14
C VAL A 704 46.01 10.77 -4.38
N GLU A 705 46.75 11.39 -3.46
CA GLU A 705 48.21 11.50 -3.54
C GLU A 705 48.92 10.14 -3.62
N LYS A 706 48.45 9.15 -2.84
CA LYS A 706 49.00 7.79 -2.86
C LYS A 706 48.72 7.05 -4.18
N GLN A 707 47.78 7.52 -4.98
CA GLN A 707 47.36 6.90 -6.23
C GLN A 707 47.93 7.57 -7.48
N TYR A 708 48.79 8.58 -7.33
CA TYR A 708 49.38 9.30 -8.48
C TYR A 708 50.16 8.40 -9.44
N ASP A 709 50.75 7.30 -8.94
CA ASP A 709 51.53 6.37 -9.75
C ASP A 709 50.66 5.29 -10.43
N SER A 710 49.46 5.02 -9.92
CA SER A 710 48.62 3.88 -10.32
C SER A 710 47.33 4.26 -11.06
N ALA A 711 46.76 5.44 -10.77
CA ALA A 711 45.48 5.88 -11.33
C ALA A 711 45.63 6.57 -12.70
N LYS A 712 44.54 6.61 -13.47
CA LYS A 712 44.54 7.32 -14.76
C LYS A 712 44.60 8.83 -14.54
N ARG A 713 45.39 9.52 -15.37
CA ARG A 713 45.52 10.98 -15.34
C ARG A 713 44.18 11.72 -15.50
N ALA A 714 43.23 11.15 -16.23
CA ALA A 714 41.90 11.73 -16.43
C ALA A 714 41.10 11.81 -15.11
N ASP A 715 41.16 10.76 -14.28
CA ASP A 715 40.39 10.64 -13.04
C ASP A 715 40.96 11.61 -11.99
N ILE A 716 42.29 11.70 -11.91
CA ILE A 716 43.01 12.70 -11.09
C ILE A 716 42.65 14.13 -11.53
N ALA A 717 42.63 14.40 -12.84
CA ALA A 717 42.26 15.71 -13.37
C ALA A 717 40.81 16.07 -13.05
N ARG A 718 39.89 15.09 -13.10
CA ARG A 718 38.47 15.30 -12.75
C ARG A 718 38.33 15.62 -11.27
N PHE A 719 38.96 14.85 -10.38
CA PHE A 719 38.95 15.12 -8.93
C PHE A 719 39.39 16.56 -8.64
N TRP A 720 40.54 16.99 -9.16
CA TRP A 720 41.05 18.33 -8.92
C TRP A 720 40.18 19.42 -9.54
N ARG A 721 39.54 19.18 -10.70
CA ARG A 721 38.55 20.11 -11.27
C ARG A 721 37.36 20.31 -10.32
N CYS A 722 36.89 19.25 -9.67
CA CYS A 722 35.81 19.35 -8.68
C CYS A 722 36.23 20.18 -7.47
N VAL A 723 37.44 19.94 -6.94
CA VAL A 723 38.01 20.72 -5.83
C VAL A 723 38.12 22.20 -6.18
N VAL A 724 38.58 22.53 -7.38
CA VAL A 724 38.67 23.92 -7.87
C VAL A 724 37.29 24.55 -8.04
N ASN A 725 36.30 23.81 -8.54
CA ASN A 725 34.92 24.29 -8.63
C ASN A 725 34.32 24.57 -7.24
N ILE A 726 34.65 23.77 -6.23
CA ILE A 726 34.25 24.05 -4.85
C ILE A 726 34.94 25.29 -4.30
N ALA A 727 36.25 25.46 -4.54
CA ALA A 727 36.97 26.68 -4.18
C ALA A 727 36.31 27.90 -4.80
N HIS A 728 35.99 27.84 -6.10
CA HIS A 728 35.20 28.87 -6.79
C HIS A 728 33.86 29.11 -6.08
N GLY A 729 33.10 28.07 -5.76
CA GLY A 729 31.80 28.20 -5.07
C GLY A 729 31.91 28.90 -3.72
N MET A 730 32.95 28.60 -2.93
CA MET A 730 33.18 29.21 -1.62
C MET A 730 33.49 30.70 -1.74
N VAL A 731 34.39 31.07 -2.67
CA VAL A 731 34.83 32.47 -2.82
C VAL A 731 33.82 33.33 -3.57
N SER A 732 33.05 32.73 -4.47
CA SER A 732 32.05 33.43 -5.26
C SER A 732 30.74 33.64 -4.47
N ALA A 733 30.10 34.78 -4.71
CA ALA A 733 28.73 35.02 -4.28
C ALA A 733 28.02 35.82 -5.37
N HIS A 734 27.12 35.15 -6.09
CA HIS A 734 26.30 35.76 -7.12
C HIS A 734 24.86 35.85 -6.59
N GLY A 735 24.14 36.94 -6.87
CA GLY A 735 22.70 37.02 -6.59
C GLY A 735 22.26 37.76 -5.32
N TYR A 736 23.18 38.24 -4.46
CA TYR A 736 22.80 39.12 -3.33
C TYR A 736 22.15 40.44 -3.80
N GLN A 737 22.50 40.91 -5.00
CA GLN A 737 21.88 42.10 -5.63
C GLN A 737 20.40 41.88 -5.97
N THR A 738 20.00 40.65 -6.27
CA THR A 738 18.63 40.26 -6.62
C THR A 738 17.73 40.02 -5.39
N GLN A 739 18.30 39.57 -4.27
CA GLN A 739 17.52 39.18 -3.08
C GLN A 739 17.41 40.28 -1.99
N GLN A 740 18.08 41.43 -2.13
CA GLN A 740 18.08 42.55 -1.17
C GLN A 740 18.31 42.09 0.29
N LEU A 741 19.34 41.26 0.50
CA LEU A 741 19.64 40.69 1.82
C LEU A 741 20.21 41.74 2.79
N PRO A 742 19.99 41.59 4.12
CA PRO A 742 20.55 42.49 5.11
C PRO A 742 22.08 42.38 5.16
N HIS A 743 22.76 43.52 5.27
CA HIS A 743 24.23 43.60 5.28
C HIS A 743 24.87 42.78 6.42
N SER A 744 24.23 42.70 7.59
CA SER A 744 24.73 41.90 8.72
C SER A 744 24.83 40.40 8.38
N ARG A 745 23.88 39.87 7.60
CA ARG A 745 23.91 38.48 7.14
C ARG A 745 25.03 38.25 6.14
N ILE A 746 25.19 39.14 5.18
CA ILE A 746 26.26 39.05 4.17
C ILE A 746 27.64 39.06 4.85
N ALA A 747 27.83 39.91 5.86
CA ALA A 747 29.09 39.97 6.62
C ALA A 747 29.38 38.67 7.39
N ALA A 748 28.37 38.07 8.04
CA ALA A 748 28.53 36.79 8.73
C ALA A 748 28.81 35.63 7.78
N ASP A 749 28.11 35.59 6.63
CA ASP A 749 28.36 34.60 5.57
C ASP A 749 29.76 34.78 4.97
N GLU A 750 30.22 36.03 4.85
CA GLU A 750 31.57 36.37 4.37
C GLU A 750 32.66 35.83 5.30
N GLU A 751 32.53 36.06 6.61
CA GLU A 751 33.46 35.55 7.62
C GLU A 751 33.55 34.02 7.59
N PHE A 752 32.39 33.35 7.49
CA PHE A 752 32.33 31.90 7.36
C PHE A 752 33.06 31.38 6.11
N ASP A 753 32.80 31.98 4.94
CA ASP A 753 33.48 31.59 3.70
C ASP A 753 34.99 31.86 3.75
N ILE A 754 35.44 32.95 4.37
CA ILE A 754 36.88 33.25 4.54
C ILE A 754 37.54 32.14 5.36
N ALA A 755 36.92 31.74 6.48
CA ALA A 755 37.42 30.65 7.30
C ALA A 755 37.44 29.31 6.53
N ALA A 756 36.38 29.01 5.78
CA ALA A 756 36.28 27.81 4.97
C ALA A 756 37.31 27.77 3.84
N PHE A 757 37.47 28.87 3.09
CA PHE A 757 38.45 29.00 2.02
C PHE A 757 39.89 28.91 2.55
N THR A 758 40.19 29.54 3.68
CA THR A 758 41.53 29.48 4.28
C THR A 758 41.89 28.04 4.66
N ARG A 759 40.94 27.30 5.26
CA ARG A 759 41.14 25.87 5.56
C ARG A 759 41.30 25.05 4.28
N LEU A 760 40.47 25.28 3.26
CA LEU A 760 40.57 24.60 1.97
C LEU A 760 41.94 24.83 1.34
N LYS A 761 42.39 26.10 1.28
CA LYS A 761 43.68 26.51 0.74
C LYS A 761 44.83 25.73 1.39
N CYS A 762 44.85 25.67 2.72
CA CYS A 762 45.88 24.91 3.45
C CYS A 762 45.89 23.41 3.12
N LEU A 763 44.72 22.81 2.88
CA LEU A 763 44.59 21.39 2.56
C LEU A 763 45.02 21.06 1.12
N ILE A 764 44.71 21.92 0.16
CA ILE A 764 44.86 21.58 -1.28
C ILE A 764 46.17 22.05 -1.89
N LEU A 765 46.76 23.15 -1.41
CA LEU A 765 47.93 23.76 -2.05
C LEU A 765 49.17 22.85 -2.12
N PRO A 766 49.49 22.02 -1.12
CA PRO A 766 50.62 21.09 -1.22
C PRO A 766 50.50 20.14 -2.42
N SER A 767 49.28 19.69 -2.72
CA SER A 767 49.02 18.62 -3.68
C SER A 767 48.64 19.14 -5.07
N LEU A 768 47.97 20.30 -5.15
CA LEU A 768 47.50 20.90 -6.41
C LEU A 768 48.65 21.30 -7.35
N GLY A 769 49.82 21.62 -6.78
CA GLY A 769 51.04 21.92 -7.53
C GLY A 769 51.76 20.70 -8.12
N ALA A 770 51.29 19.48 -7.85
CA ALA A 770 51.94 18.27 -8.37
C ALA A 770 51.97 18.23 -9.90
N ALA A 771 53.08 17.76 -10.49
CA ALA A 771 53.28 17.73 -11.95
C ALA A 771 52.25 16.84 -12.69
N ILE A 772 51.64 15.88 -12.01
CA ILE A 772 50.58 15.02 -12.56
C ILE A 772 49.31 15.83 -12.88
N VAL A 773 49.05 16.91 -12.13
CA VAL A 773 47.88 17.78 -12.26
C VAL A 773 48.04 18.68 -13.50
N PRO A 774 47.05 18.68 -14.43
CA PRO A 774 47.11 19.50 -15.64
C PRO A 774 47.21 21.00 -15.32
N ASP A 775 47.97 21.74 -16.15
CA ASP A 775 48.09 23.21 -16.04
C ASP A 775 46.72 23.89 -16.09
N THR A 776 45.80 23.37 -16.90
CA THR A 776 44.43 23.91 -17.03
C THR A 776 43.70 23.96 -15.69
N VAL A 777 43.91 22.98 -14.80
CA VAL A 777 43.25 22.94 -13.49
C VAL A 777 43.85 23.97 -12.54
N ARG A 778 45.17 24.14 -12.56
CA ARG A 778 45.88 25.18 -11.80
C ARG A 778 45.48 26.59 -12.27
N GLN A 779 45.33 26.76 -13.59
CA GLN A 779 44.81 28.00 -14.18
C GLN A 779 43.36 28.26 -13.77
N SER A 780 42.48 27.25 -13.79
CA SER A 780 41.09 27.41 -13.31
C SER A 780 41.03 27.84 -11.84
N PHE A 781 41.95 27.35 -10.99
CA PHE A 781 42.06 27.79 -9.60
C PHE A 781 42.45 29.26 -9.50
N ALA A 782 43.51 29.68 -10.22
CA ALA A 782 43.93 31.08 -10.25
C ALA A 782 42.82 32.01 -10.79
N LEU A 783 42.08 31.56 -11.81
CA LEU A 783 40.92 32.27 -12.36
C LEU A 783 39.78 32.44 -11.34
N ALA A 784 39.48 31.40 -10.56
CA ALA A 784 38.46 31.47 -9.51
C ALA A 784 38.79 32.55 -8.46
N LEU A 785 40.06 32.62 -8.04
CA LEU A 785 40.54 33.68 -7.14
C LEU A 785 40.48 35.06 -7.82
N PHE A 786 40.96 35.14 -9.06
CA PHE A 786 40.99 36.37 -9.85
C PHE A 786 39.59 37.00 -9.97
N HIS A 787 38.58 36.23 -10.39
CA HIS A 787 37.23 36.76 -10.60
C HIS A 787 36.59 37.32 -9.34
N SER A 788 36.83 36.69 -8.18
CA SER A 788 36.22 37.09 -6.90
C SER A 788 37.06 38.12 -6.12
N SER A 789 38.27 38.45 -6.60
CA SER A 789 39.19 39.40 -5.95
C SER A 789 38.87 40.88 -6.19
N PHE A 790 37.89 41.20 -7.03
CA PHE A 790 37.58 42.58 -7.41
C PHE A 790 36.64 43.27 -6.40
N ILE A 791 37.01 44.47 -5.93
CA ILE A 791 36.09 45.32 -5.15
C ILE A 791 35.05 45.95 -6.08
N TYR A 792 35.47 46.37 -7.27
CA TYR A 792 34.59 46.84 -8.33
C TYR A 792 34.65 45.89 -9.52
N ALA A 793 33.48 45.48 -10.01
CA ALA A 793 33.40 44.59 -11.16
C ALA A 793 34.13 45.19 -12.38
N PRO A 794 34.94 44.39 -13.11
CA PRO A 794 35.66 44.85 -14.29
C PRO A 794 34.69 45.25 -15.40
N GLN A 795 35.03 46.27 -16.18
CA GLN A 795 34.21 46.76 -17.28
C GLN A 795 34.65 46.19 -18.64
N ARG A 796 33.82 46.42 -19.66
CA ARG A 796 34.17 46.10 -21.05
C ARG A 796 35.47 46.84 -21.42
N LEU A 797 36.44 46.11 -21.99
CA LEU A 797 37.80 46.57 -22.32
C LEU A 797 38.81 46.67 -21.15
N ASP A 798 38.42 46.37 -19.90
CA ASP A 798 39.39 46.16 -18.82
C ASP A 798 40.08 44.79 -18.97
N MET A 799 39.34 43.82 -19.47
CA MET A 799 39.78 42.45 -19.77
C MET A 799 40.17 42.31 -21.25
N PRO A 800 41.07 41.36 -21.60
CA PRO A 800 41.39 41.05 -22.99
C PRO A 800 40.15 40.66 -23.80
N LEU A 801 40.15 40.99 -25.10
CA LEU A 801 39.04 40.67 -26.01
C LEU A 801 38.96 39.18 -26.39
N THR A 802 40.06 38.44 -26.23
CA THR A 802 40.11 36.99 -26.42
C THR A 802 39.93 36.24 -25.10
N SER A 803 39.75 34.91 -25.16
CA SER A 803 39.58 34.10 -23.95
C SER A 803 40.74 34.32 -22.96
N ILE A 804 40.40 34.75 -21.75
CA ILE A 804 41.33 35.04 -20.64
C ILE A 804 42.08 33.75 -20.23
N GLU A 805 41.51 32.58 -20.51
CA GLU A 805 42.11 31.27 -20.28
C GLU A 805 43.30 30.99 -21.20
N GLN A 806 43.33 31.59 -22.40
CA GLN A 806 44.35 31.30 -23.41
C GLN A 806 45.53 32.28 -23.36
N ASP A 807 45.24 33.58 -23.21
CA ASP A 807 46.27 34.62 -23.18
C ASP A 807 45.83 35.79 -22.27
N PRO A 808 46.04 35.69 -20.94
CA PRO A 808 45.59 36.69 -19.98
C PRO A 808 46.35 38.03 -20.09
N LEU A 809 47.56 38.03 -20.67
CA LEU A 809 48.40 39.23 -20.81
C LEU A 809 48.22 39.90 -22.17
N ARG A 810 47.31 39.43 -23.01
CA ARG A 810 46.92 40.14 -24.22
C ARG A 810 46.28 41.49 -23.87
N ASP A 811 46.55 42.52 -24.67
CA ASP A 811 46.00 43.87 -24.47
C ASP A 811 46.35 44.45 -23.06
N PHE A 812 47.45 43.98 -22.45
CA PHE A 812 47.86 44.38 -21.09
C PHE A 812 48.05 45.90 -20.92
N TYR A 813 48.41 46.61 -21.99
CA TYR A 813 48.62 48.07 -21.94
C TYR A 813 47.45 48.90 -22.49
N THR A 814 46.38 48.27 -22.98
CA THR A 814 45.21 49.00 -23.47
C THR A 814 44.39 49.52 -22.29
N ILE A 815 44.12 50.82 -22.30
CA ILE A 815 43.35 51.50 -21.26
C ILE A 815 41.96 51.80 -21.83
N ARG A 816 40.91 51.40 -21.11
CA ARG A 816 39.53 51.70 -21.51
C ARG A 816 39.24 53.21 -21.41
N PRO A 817 38.17 53.69 -22.07
CA PRO A 817 37.64 55.02 -21.79
C PRO A 817 37.28 55.20 -20.31
N GLY A 818 37.59 56.37 -19.76
CA GLY A 818 37.25 56.71 -18.38
C GLY A 818 35.75 56.87 -18.15
N ARG A 819 35.31 56.69 -16.91
CA ARG A 819 33.91 56.88 -16.50
C ARG A 819 33.72 58.09 -15.58
N THR A 820 32.52 58.65 -15.60
CA THR A 820 32.10 59.75 -14.73
C THR A 820 31.16 59.34 -13.60
N PHE A 821 30.67 58.09 -13.60
CA PHE A 821 29.82 57.54 -12.54
C PHE A 821 30.58 56.53 -11.68
N ASP A 822 30.18 56.41 -10.41
CA ASP A 822 30.73 55.46 -9.47
C ASP A 822 29.86 54.20 -9.39
N PRO A 823 30.31 53.03 -9.87
CA PRO A 823 29.59 51.79 -9.67
C PRO A 823 29.58 51.41 -8.18
N PRO A 824 28.60 50.62 -7.73
CA PRO A 824 28.59 50.11 -6.37
C PRO A 824 29.77 49.14 -6.15
N PRO A 825 30.47 49.23 -5.00
CA PRO A 825 31.46 48.22 -4.62
C PRO A 825 30.78 46.89 -4.26
N THR A 826 31.56 45.82 -4.21
CA THR A 826 31.13 44.53 -3.64
C THR A 826 30.68 44.69 -2.19
N LEU A 827 29.67 43.91 -1.80
CA LEU A 827 29.22 43.83 -0.40
C LEU A 827 30.10 42.88 0.44
N ARG A 828 31.08 42.23 -0.20
CA ARG A 828 32.04 41.29 0.40
C ARG A 828 33.49 41.73 0.19
N PRO A 829 33.90 42.87 0.77
CA PRO A 829 35.24 43.41 0.55
C PRO A 829 36.35 42.62 1.24
N GLN A 830 36.09 41.98 2.39
CA GLN A 830 37.13 41.24 3.13
C GLN A 830 37.57 40.01 2.35
N MET A 831 36.63 39.28 1.74
CA MET A 831 36.92 38.16 0.86
C MET A 831 37.79 38.62 -0.31
N ALA A 832 37.45 39.75 -0.94
CA ALA A 832 38.25 40.29 -2.05
C ALA A 832 39.72 40.54 -1.64
N TYR A 833 39.97 41.13 -0.47
CA TYR A 833 41.34 41.32 0.04
C TYR A 833 42.05 39.99 0.33
N VAL A 834 41.39 39.03 0.97
CA VAL A 834 41.98 37.69 1.24
C VAL A 834 42.39 36.98 -0.06
N LEU A 835 41.62 37.16 -1.13
CA LEU A 835 41.92 36.59 -2.44
C LEU A 835 43.07 37.32 -3.14
N ILE A 836 43.15 38.65 -3.02
CA ILE A 836 44.32 39.42 -3.48
C ILE A 836 45.57 38.90 -2.78
N ASP A 837 45.56 38.83 -1.45
CA ASP A 837 46.69 38.36 -0.65
C ASP A 837 47.08 36.92 -1.02
N SER A 838 46.09 36.07 -1.25
CA SER A 838 46.33 34.68 -1.69
C SER A 838 46.93 34.60 -3.09
N LEU A 839 46.56 35.48 -4.03
CA LEU A 839 47.22 35.54 -5.35
C LEU A 839 48.69 35.97 -5.23
N PHE A 840 49.00 36.94 -4.37
CA PHE A 840 50.38 37.35 -4.08
C PHE A 840 51.18 36.23 -3.42
N GLU A 841 50.61 35.55 -2.41
CA GLU A 841 51.22 34.41 -1.74
C GLU A 841 51.58 33.28 -2.72
N LEU A 842 50.68 32.98 -3.66
CA LEU A 842 50.89 31.92 -4.65
C LEU A 842 51.91 32.27 -5.74
N ALA A 843 52.11 33.56 -6.03
CA ALA A 843 53.10 34.03 -7.00
C ALA A 843 54.50 34.26 -6.38
N ALA A 844 54.59 34.28 -5.06
CA ALA A 844 55.82 34.54 -4.32
C ALA A 844 56.82 33.36 -4.36
N THR A 845 58.11 33.67 -4.22
CA THR A 845 59.21 32.69 -4.20
C THR A 845 59.25 31.91 -2.90
N SER A 846 59.48 30.61 -2.97
CA SER A 846 59.79 29.79 -1.78
C SER A 846 61.30 29.55 -1.70
N GLY A 847 61.99 30.14 -0.73
CA GLY A 847 63.45 30.09 -0.60
C GLY A 847 64.07 28.74 -0.18
N SER A 848 63.51 27.58 -0.54
CA SER A 848 64.09 26.26 -0.20
C SER A 848 64.10 25.26 -1.37
N ASP A 849 65.24 24.61 -1.62
CA ASP A 849 65.49 23.64 -2.71
C ASP A 849 64.92 22.22 -2.43
N THR A 850 63.71 22.12 -1.92
CA THR A 850 63.02 20.83 -1.65
C THR A 850 62.10 20.43 -2.81
N PRO A 851 61.65 19.16 -2.97
CA PRO A 851 60.72 18.78 -4.05
C PRO A 851 59.40 19.57 -4.06
N THR A 852 58.99 20.12 -2.91
CA THR A 852 57.89 21.09 -2.78
C THR A 852 58.13 22.40 -3.55
N PHE A 853 59.38 22.72 -3.86
CA PHE A 853 59.79 23.87 -4.68
C PHE A 853 59.20 23.76 -6.08
N SER A 854 59.38 22.63 -6.76
CA SER A 854 58.86 22.41 -8.11
C SER A 854 57.34 22.53 -8.19
N GLN A 855 56.62 22.05 -7.16
CA GLN A 855 55.16 22.12 -7.11
C GLN A 855 54.65 23.56 -6.94
N ARG A 856 55.31 24.34 -6.06
CA ARG A 856 54.97 25.76 -5.86
C ARG A 856 55.34 26.61 -7.06
N THR A 857 56.46 26.32 -7.74
CA THR A 857 56.83 26.98 -8.99
C THR A 857 55.76 26.79 -10.06
N LEU A 858 55.21 25.57 -10.24
CA LEU A 858 54.14 25.30 -11.20
C LEU A 858 52.83 26.04 -10.87
N MET A 859 52.50 26.18 -9.58
CA MET A 859 51.38 27.00 -9.12
C MET A 859 51.62 28.48 -9.38
N ALA A 860 52.82 28.98 -9.09
CA ALA A 860 53.21 30.36 -9.37
C ALA A 860 53.12 30.67 -10.87
N CYS A 861 53.62 29.78 -11.74
CA CYS A 861 53.52 29.94 -13.20
C CYS A 861 52.06 30.05 -13.68
N SER A 862 51.15 29.33 -13.05
CA SER A 862 49.72 29.36 -13.40
C SER A 862 49.00 30.59 -12.85
N THR A 863 49.52 31.20 -11.77
CA THR A 863 48.86 32.28 -11.02
C THR A 863 49.38 33.67 -11.38
N ALA A 864 50.68 33.80 -11.64
CA ALA A 864 51.35 35.08 -11.88
C ALA A 864 50.75 35.90 -13.04
N PRO A 865 50.35 35.31 -14.20
CA PRO A 865 49.71 36.10 -15.26
C PRO A 865 48.38 36.74 -14.83
N TYR A 866 47.59 36.05 -14.01
CA TYR A 866 46.32 36.58 -13.50
C TYR A 866 46.54 37.62 -12.39
N LEU A 867 47.57 37.46 -11.56
CA LEU A 867 47.99 38.48 -10.59
C LEU A 867 48.41 39.78 -11.31
N LEU A 868 49.25 39.68 -12.34
CA LEU A 868 49.66 40.84 -13.14
C LEU A 868 48.45 41.53 -13.77
N LEU A 869 47.56 40.76 -14.39
CA LEU A 869 46.33 41.30 -14.97
C LEU A 869 45.46 41.98 -13.89
N ARG A 870 45.36 41.39 -12.70
CA ARG A 870 44.58 41.91 -11.57
C ARG A 870 45.10 43.27 -11.10
N CYS A 871 46.41 43.41 -10.95
CA CYS A 871 47.05 44.68 -10.61
C CYS A 871 46.90 45.72 -11.74
N ALA A 872 47.07 45.27 -12.99
CA ALA A 872 46.96 46.13 -14.16
C ALA A 872 45.56 46.73 -14.31
N ILE A 873 44.49 45.97 -14.06
CA ILE A 873 43.11 46.47 -14.17
C ILE A 873 42.85 47.61 -13.19
N SER A 874 43.27 47.49 -11.92
CA SER A 874 43.09 48.57 -10.95
C SER A 874 43.89 49.83 -11.34
N LEU A 875 45.12 49.68 -11.82
CA LEU A 875 45.91 50.81 -12.34
C LEU A 875 45.31 51.42 -13.61
N LYS A 876 44.85 50.61 -14.56
CA LYS A 876 44.17 51.07 -15.78
C LYS A 876 42.93 51.87 -15.43
N SER A 877 42.14 51.39 -14.47
CA SER A 877 40.94 52.08 -14.00
C SER A 877 41.28 53.43 -13.36
N PHE A 878 42.35 53.50 -12.57
CA PHE A 878 42.83 54.77 -12.00
C PHE A 878 43.29 55.74 -13.09
N ILE A 879 44.10 55.27 -14.05
CA ILE A 879 44.59 56.10 -15.18
C ILE A 879 43.43 56.64 -16.02
N ALA A 880 42.39 55.83 -16.25
CA ALA A 880 41.25 56.20 -17.07
C ALA A 880 40.29 57.16 -16.34
N ASP A 881 39.97 56.87 -15.09
CA ASP A 881 38.87 57.52 -14.37
C ASP A 881 39.32 58.78 -13.61
N GLN A 882 40.53 58.80 -13.04
CA GLN A 882 41.00 59.92 -12.23
C GLN A 882 41.09 61.26 -12.98
N PRO A 883 41.53 61.33 -14.26
CA PRO A 883 41.55 62.58 -15.01
C PRO A 883 40.15 63.21 -15.18
N LEU A 884 39.10 62.40 -15.23
CA LEU A 884 37.72 62.87 -15.38
C LEU A 884 37.13 63.41 -14.07
N ARG A 885 37.72 63.07 -12.92
CA ARG A 885 37.35 63.59 -11.60
C ARG A 885 37.99 64.94 -11.27
N GLY A 886 38.99 65.36 -12.04
CA GLY A 886 39.76 66.58 -11.77
C GLY A 886 40.53 66.48 -10.46
N LEU A 887 40.24 67.37 -9.51
CA LEU A 887 40.89 67.41 -8.19
C LEU A 887 40.21 66.52 -7.14
N MET A 888 39.08 65.91 -7.46
CA MET A 888 38.36 65.05 -6.52
C MET A 888 39.12 63.73 -6.36
N PRO A 889 39.34 63.25 -5.11
CA PRO A 889 40.06 62.02 -4.90
C PRO A 889 39.28 60.79 -5.36
N GLN A 890 40.00 59.69 -5.60
CA GLN A 890 39.40 58.40 -5.93
C GLN A 890 38.46 57.91 -4.79
N PRO A 891 37.35 57.19 -5.08
CA PRO A 891 36.46 56.66 -4.04
C PRO A 891 37.21 55.80 -3.03
N THR A 892 36.87 55.95 -1.74
CA THR A 892 37.60 55.32 -0.63
C THR A 892 37.88 53.83 -0.82
N PRO A 893 36.93 52.97 -1.27
CA PRO A 893 37.21 51.56 -1.48
C PRO A 893 38.23 51.31 -2.61
N ALA A 894 38.11 52.03 -3.73
CA ALA A 894 39.02 51.89 -4.87
C ALA A 894 40.43 52.38 -4.52
N ARG A 895 40.49 53.46 -3.73
CA ARG A 895 41.76 54.01 -3.24
C ARG A 895 42.46 53.06 -2.28
N LYS A 896 41.73 52.47 -1.33
CA LYS A 896 42.28 51.45 -0.41
C LYS A 896 42.77 50.22 -1.17
N GLU A 897 42.00 49.74 -2.14
CA GLU A 897 42.38 48.63 -3.02
C GLU A 897 43.69 48.92 -3.77
N LEU A 898 43.78 50.09 -4.40
CA LEU A 898 44.95 50.48 -5.18
C LEU A 898 46.20 50.57 -4.31
N LEU A 899 46.10 51.19 -3.13
CA LEU A 899 47.22 51.28 -2.19
C LEU A 899 47.66 49.89 -1.71
N HIS A 900 46.71 49.00 -1.39
CA HIS A 900 46.99 47.63 -0.97
C HIS A 900 47.73 46.84 -2.08
N LEU A 901 47.31 46.98 -3.33
CA LEU A 901 47.97 46.35 -4.48
C LEU A 901 49.38 46.89 -4.71
N LEU A 902 49.59 48.21 -4.58
CA LEU A 902 50.90 48.83 -4.77
C LEU A 902 51.88 48.42 -3.67
N ASP A 903 51.44 48.43 -2.41
CA ASP A 903 52.22 47.96 -1.26
C ASP A 903 52.59 46.48 -1.40
N SER A 904 51.63 45.65 -1.85
CA SER A 904 51.88 44.23 -2.10
C SER A 904 52.83 43.99 -3.29
N LEU A 905 52.77 44.82 -4.34
CA LEU A 905 53.70 44.75 -5.49
C LEU A 905 55.13 45.13 -5.09
N GLU A 906 55.30 46.10 -4.20
CA GLU A 906 56.60 46.50 -3.67
C GLU A 906 57.28 45.34 -2.90
N HIS A 907 56.52 44.68 -2.03
CA HIS A 907 57.02 43.61 -1.17
C HIS A 907 57.12 42.23 -1.86
N LEU A 908 56.54 42.08 -3.06
CA LEU A 908 56.52 40.80 -3.76
C LEU A 908 57.91 40.44 -4.30
N HIS A 909 58.40 39.26 -3.94
CA HIS A 909 59.47 38.57 -4.66
C HIS A 909 58.84 37.43 -5.47
N SER A 910 58.71 37.62 -6.77
CA SER A 910 58.02 36.69 -7.67
C SER A 910 58.93 35.58 -8.19
N GLU A 911 58.39 34.38 -8.37
CA GLU A 911 59.14 33.27 -8.93
C GLU A 911 59.62 33.59 -10.38
N PRO A 912 60.94 33.59 -10.68
CA PRO A 912 61.47 34.13 -11.93
C PRO A 912 61.00 33.39 -13.19
N SER A 913 60.68 32.10 -13.05
CA SER A 913 60.16 31.27 -14.15
C SER A 913 58.66 31.42 -14.37
N ALA A 914 57.93 32.01 -13.41
CA ALA A 914 56.49 32.17 -13.48
C ALA A 914 56.04 33.37 -14.31
N ILE A 915 56.92 34.36 -14.49
CA ILE A 915 56.63 35.59 -15.21
C ILE A 915 57.32 35.55 -16.57
N PRO A 916 56.56 35.65 -17.68
CA PRO A 916 57.15 35.72 -19.02
C PRO A 916 57.94 37.03 -19.18
N ASP A 917 58.94 37.03 -20.06
CA ASP A 917 59.73 38.25 -20.29
C ASP A 917 58.87 39.34 -20.96
N SER A 918 59.02 40.59 -20.51
CA SER A 918 58.19 41.70 -20.98
C SER A 918 58.53 42.10 -22.42
N THR A 919 57.52 42.44 -23.24
CA THR A 919 57.73 42.82 -24.64
C THR A 919 58.20 44.27 -24.81
N CYS A 920 57.97 45.13 -23.81
CA CYS A 920 58.19 46.58 -23.90
C CYS A 920 59.56 47.04 -23.37
N ILE A 921 60.21 46.27 -22.49
CA ILE A 921 61.45 46.66 -21.82
C ILE A 921 62.45 45.51 -21.96
N LYS A 922 63.49 45.70 -22.78
CA LYS A 922 64.61 44.73 -22.97
C LYS A 922 65.86 45.13 -22.18
N THR A 923 65.69 45.89 -21.12
CA THR A 923 66.75 46.41 -20.24
C THR A 923 66.34 45.96 -18.84
N PHE A 924 67.00 45.01 -18.17
CA PHE A 924 68.42 45.02 -17.81
C PHE A 924 69.01 43.60 -17.88
N SER A 925 69.78 43.30 -18.93
CA SER A 925 70.81 42.27 -18.84
C SER A 925 71.99 42.91 -18.09
N SER A 926 71.97 42.86 -16.75
CA SER A 926 73.18 43.11 -15.99
C SER A 926 74.10 41.91 -16.16
N LYS A 927 75.22 42.17 -16.82
CA LYS A 927 76.46 41.42 -16.65
C LYS A 927 76.92 41.63 -15.21
N GLU A 928 76.32 40.97 -14.25
CA GLU A 928 76.94 40.73 -12.95
C GLU A 928 76.30 39.50 -12.30
N GLU A 929 77.08 38.42 -12.33
CA GLU A 929 76.84 37.14 -11.71
C GLU A 929 76.75 37.34 -10.18
N SER A 930 75.55 37.60 -9.67
CA SER A 930 75.21 37.03 -8.36
C SER A 930 74.98 35.53 -8.58
N ALA A 931 75.61 34.71 -7.75
CA ALA A 931 75.84 33.27 -7.95
C ALA A 931 74.60 32.35 -8.07
N SER A 932 73.40 32.88 -8.38
CA SER A 932 72.20 32.10 -8.69
C SER A 932 71.34 32.62 -9.87
N GLY A 933 71.68 33.72 -10.55
CA GLY A 933 71.11 34.09 -11.87
C GLY A 933 69.58 34.26 -11.96
N ARG A 934 68.87 34.50 -10.86
CA ARG A 934 67.39 34.52 -10.78
C ARG A 934 66.85 35.95 -10.54
N HIS A 935 66.10 36.49 -11.50
CA HIS A 935 65.48 37.83 -11.41
C HIS A 935 64.10 37.76 -10.73
N TYR A 936 64.02 38.09 -9.45
CA TYR A 936 62.82 37.94 -8.62
C TYR A 936 61.81 39.11 -8.71
N ARG A 937 62.10 40.14 -9.51
CA ARG A 937 61.28 41.36 -9.63
C ARG A 937 60.75 41.61 -11.05
N LYS A 938 60.69 40.59 -11.89
CA LYS A 938 60.17 40.67 -13.28
C LYS A 938 58.74 41.23 -13.37
N HIS A 939 57.91 41.05 -12.34
CA HIS A 939 56.56 41.62 -12.31
C HIS A 939 56.56 43.15 -12.41
N LEU A 940 57.54 43.82 -11.79
CA LEU A 940 57.64 45.29 -11.81
C LEU A 940 57.94 45.81 -13.23
N GLU A 941 58.71 45.09 -14.04
CA GLU A 941 58.98 45.45 -15.44
C GLU A 941 57.71 45.48 -16.28
N TRP A 942 56.84 44.48 -16.11
CA TRP A 942 55.52 44.46 -16.77
C TRP A 942 54.66 45.64 -16.36
N MET A 943 54.68 45.99 -15.07
CA MET A 943 53.88 47.05 -14.49
C MET A 943 54.41 48.46 -14.79
N PHE A 944 55.71 48.62 -15.09
CA PHE A 944 56.37 49.92 -15.27
C PHE A 944 55.65 50.89 -16.23
N PRO A 945 55.24 50.49 -17.46
CA PRO A 945 54.56 51.43 -18.36
C PRO A 945 53.22 51.93 -17.82
N LEU A 946 52.53 51.14 -17.00
CA LEU A 946 51.28 51.54 -16.33
C LEU A 946 51.58 52.43 -15.11
N VAL A 947 52.58 52.08 -14.30
CA VAL A 947 52.99 52.89 -13.13
C VAL A 947 53.43 54.29 -13.56
N VAL A 948 54.23 54.44 -14.62
CA VAL A 948 54.65 55.75 -15.16
C VAL A 948 53.44 56.58 -15.62
N LYS A 949 52.45 55.96 -16.27
CA LYS A 949 51.21 56.64 -16.65
C LYS A 949 50.40 57.05 -15.42
N ALA A 950 50.32 56.19 -14.41
CA ALA A 950 49.61 56.47 -13.16
C ALA A 950 50.24 57.62 -12.37
N VAL A 951 51.58 57.73 -12.31
CA VAL A 951 52.28 58.85 -11.65
C VAL A 951 51.93 60.20 -12.27
N ARG A 952 51.83 60.27 -13.60
CA ARG A 952 51.41 61.50 -14.32
C ARG A 952 50.00 61.94 -13.97
N VAL A 953 49.14 60.98 -13.64
CA VAL A 953 47.74 61.21 -13.25
C VAL A 953 47.67 61.59 -11.77
N ALA A 954 48.32 60.84 -10.89
CA ALA A 954 48.37 61.10 -9.44
C ALA A 954 49.03 62.45 -9.10
N GLY A 955 50.04 62.88 -9.86
CA GLY A 955 50.69 64.18 -9.66
C GLY A 955 49.81 65.40 -9.94
N LYS A 956 48.62 65.21 -10.53
CA LYS A 956 47.63 66.27 -10.79
C LYS A 956 46.49 66.30 -9.77
N GLU A 957 46.45 65.32 -8.87
CA GLU A 957 45.43 65.18 -7.83
C GLU A 957 45.81 66.02 -6.60
N ARG A 958 44.82 66.62 -5.92
CA ARG A 958 45.03 67.35 -4.66
C ARG A 958 44.52 66.52 -3.48
N ASP A 959 45.16 65.37 -3.25
CA ASP A 959 44.89 64.47 -2.11
C ASP A 959 46.08 64.48 -1.13
N ASP A 960 46.05 63.62 -0.11
CA ASP A 960 47.12 63.41 0.89
C ASP A 960 48.44 62.85 0.31
N GLY A 961 48.54 62.69 -1.01
CA GLY A 961 49.74 62.27 -1.73
C GLY A 961 50.08 60.79 -1.60
N ARG A 962 49.30 59.97 -0.88
CA ARG A 962 49.67 58.57 -0.59
C ARG A 962 49.79 57.69 -1.82
N VAL A 963 48.89 57.85 -2.81
CA VAL A 963 48.96 57.08 -4.06
C VAL A 963 50.20 57.44 -4.86
N LEU A 964 50.55 58.74 -4.93
CA LEU A 964 51.75 59.21 -5.60
C LEU A 964 53.03 58.70 -4.89
N GLN A 965 53.02 58.68 -3.55
CA GLN A 965 54.11 58.12 -2.74
C GLN A 965 54.28 56.62 -3.04
N ALA A 966 53.22 55.81 -2.94
CA ALA A 966 53.27 54.37 -3.23
C ALA A 966 53.75 54.08 -4.66
N LEU A 967 53.26 54.81 -5.66
CA LEU A 967 53.73 54.67 -7.04
C LEU A 967 55.22 55.07 -7.20
N SER A 968 55.69 56.06 -6.43
CA SER A 968 57.09 56.50 -6.45
C SER A 968 58.01 55.45 -5.83
N VAL A 969 57.57 54.80 -4.74
CA VAL A 969 58.34 53.71 -4.11
C VAL A 969 58.46 52.52 -5.06
N VAL A 970 57.36 52.11 -5.71
CA VAL A 970 57.40 51.05 -6.74
C VAL A 970 58.36 51.39 -7.90
N LEU A 971 58.49 52.67 -8.28
CA LEU A 971 59.47 53.13 -9.28
C LEU A 971 60.91 53.14 -8.74
N GLN A 972 61.12 53.46 -7.46
CA GLN A 972 62.44 53.43 -6.83
C GLN A 972 62.98 52.00 -6.75
N GLU A 973 62.13 51.03 -6.42
CA GLU A 973 62.50 49.61 -6.39
C GLU A 973 62.88 49.03 -7.77
N LEU A 974 62.44 49.68 -8.86
CA LEU A 974 62.89 49.40 -10.23
C LEU A 974 64.21 50.09 -10.58
N GLY A 975 64.50 51.25 -9.98
CA GLY A 975 65.71 52.05 -10.19
C GLY A 975 66.92 51.62 -9.33
N HIS A 976 66.71 50.87 -8.25
CA HIS A 976 67.77 50.37 -7.35
C HIS A 976 68.56 49.16 -7.87
N PHE A 977 68.41 48.80 -9.15
CA PHE A 977 69.26 47.81 -9.86
C PHE A 977 70.37 48.47 -10.70
N GLU A 978 70.68 49.74 -10.47
CA GLU A 978 71.86 50.42 -11.03
C GLU A 978 73.17 49.99 -10.36
#